data_AF-A0A1Z8RM82-F1
#
_entry.id   AF-A0A1Z8RM82-F1
#
_cell.length_a   1.000
_cell.length_b   1.000
_cell.length_c   1.000
_cell.angle_alpha   90.00
_cell.angle_beta   90.00
_cell.angle_gamma   90.00
#
_symmetry.space_group_name_H-M   'P 1'
#
loop_
_entity.id
_entity.type
_entity.pdbx_description
1 polymer ?
#
loop_
_entity_poly.entity_id
_entity_poly.type
_entity_poly.pdbx_seq_one_letter_code
_entity_poly.pdbx_strand_id
1 'polypeptide(L)'
;MKPAFFLCLNLYFACSVCGAPRPNILYLYVDDLGWGSIGPNGQYERKDQGLPYVLTPNLDRLAKAGVNFRRGYGCTVCSPARSSQQTGFHQGYTFADRNDPDNAKKAIRAEDITMGDALSKAGYATGYWGKWGYGGSKDMQSPTIDNLQTLPTSHGYQFVVGELHHVRAHTFFQPTLWNAPAKAGAVGGLELKPNSMKKFRNKKSYSNYPAFQNHPEYPNPAYCDDVYAFACLDFVRNQAMEYNRTGKPFFGLFAAQIPHAPFAEVQKLPNWDHDYKDKPYFAQLSPQSKQWCAMVTRIDAHFGNILQALEDPNGDGDRSDSVADNTLVVFQSDNGGPGGSNREQLDANGGLLGSKGSIYEGGIRVPTIMCWPNTITGESKLKAGSNSDLILDCSDLLPTFCELAGASIPLGVSGVSLAPTLTGEGKQRIRNFLIHETNGQASIIRGRYKFIRPKHASNGSSKRKPTRKKDGKDPNKWQLYDLHTDAAEANNLAMEQPQLVRELNQLLTAERVDEPAGFANTYHDWRGNGAQGGLHEASNWTDYRYENEEIIYMEEKGSPKLSWCAAINLGDSALASKDTDFLALKVAGSLTVQKGTSVNVHNELRVTEKGSVYLAGGSLFSKRWVEIQAGGMLNGHGQIHSAFYNSGSLVLHLDNPLQIHGPVHLSGILKVEKAKRKMDLDKFVVIKAESIDGKFTNSEVSFDGKSYSIQYSSKEITLLAQ
;
A
#
# COMPACT_ATOMS: atom_id res chain seq x y z
N MET A 1 -1.77 -53.93 -46.83
CA MET A 1 -1.91 -52.46 -46.82
C MET A 1 -2.65 -52.05 -45.55
N LYS A 2 -1.97 -51.44 -44.58
CA LYS A 2 -2.53 -50.81 -43.38
C LYS A 2 -1.96 -49.38 -43.33
N PRO A 3 -2.75 -48.33 -43.07
CA PRO A 3 -2.25 -46.96 -43.08
C PRO A 3 -1.50 -46.66 -41.77
N ALA A 4 -0.31 -46.08 -41.89
CA ALA A 4 0.47 -45.57 -40.77
C ALA A 4 -0.01 -44.16 -40.42
N PHE A 5 -0.43 -43.96 -39.17
CA PHE A 5 -0.75 -42.66 -38.60
C PHE A 5 0.55 -41.95 -38.20
N PHE A 6 0.87 -40.83 -38.83
CA PHE A 6 1.95 -39.94 -38.41
C PHE A 6 1.44 -39.05 -37.27
N LEU A 7 2.02 -39.21 -36.08
CA LEU A 7 1.77 -38.35 -34.92
C LEU A 7 2.69 -37.12 -35.02
N CYS A 8 2.14 -35.97 -35.41
CA CYS A 8 2.87 -34.69 -35.36
C CYS A 8 2.99 -34.24 -33.89
N LEU A 9 4.20 -34.33 -33.34
CA LEU A 9 4.55 -33.81 -32.02
C LEU A 9 4.77 -32.30 -32.12
N ASN A 10 3.78 -31.50 -31.72
CA ASN A 10 3.95 -30.06 -31.54
C ASN A 10 4.79 -29.81 -30.27
N LEU A 11 6.09 -29.60 -30.45
CA LEU A 11 6.98 -29.10 -29.41
C LEU A 11 6.71 -27.61 -29.18
N TYR A 12 5.91 -27.30 -28.15
CA TYR A 12 5.86 -25.96 -27.59
C TYR A 12 7.20 -25.67 -26.91
N PHE A 13 8.06 -24.91 -27.59
CA PHE A 13 9.14 -24.20 -26.91
C PHE A 13 8.49 -23.12 -26.04
N ALA A 14 8.29 -23.42 -24.76
CA ALA A 14 8.08 -22.39 -23.76
C ALA A 14 9.37 -21.58 -23.67
N CYS A 15 9.38 -20.40 -24.27
CA CYS A 15 10.35 -19.37 -23.91
C CYS A 15 10.12 -19.04 -22.44
N SER A 16 10.91 -19.66 -21.56
CA SER A 16 11.08 -19.22 -20.19
C SER A 16 11.74 -17.85 -20.23
N VAL A 17 10.92 -16.80 -20.28
CA VAL A 17 11.36 -15.48 -19.82
C VAL A 17 11.67 -15.70 -18.34
N CYS A 18 12.96 -15.78 -18.02
CA CYS A 18 13.47 -15.88 -16.66
C CYS A 18 13.16 -14.54 -15.97
N GLY A 19 11.91 -14.36 -15.54
CA GLY A 19 11.57 -13.36 -14.56
C GLY A 19 12.22 -13.73 -13.23
N ALA A 20 12.71 -12.73 -12.49
CA ALA A 20 13.22 -12.94 -11.15
C ALA A 20 12.21 -13.79 -10.33
N PRO A 21 12.68 -14.76 -9.52
CA PRO A 21 11.78 -15.62 -8.76
C PRO A 21 10.91 -14.77 -7.83
N ARG A 22 9.60 -14.98 -7.91
CA ARG A 22 8.61 -14.26 -7.10
C ARG A 22 8.89 -14.55 -5.61
N PRO A 23 9.05 -13.54 -4.74
CA PRO A 23 9.39 -13.77 -3.35
C PRO A 23 8.18 -14.24 -2.54
N ASN A 24 8.43 -14.92 -1.43
CA ASN A 24 7.45 -14.97 -0.36
C ASN A 24 7.36 -13.58 0.29
N ILE A 25 6.21 -13.23 0.85
CA ILE A 25 6.00 -11.93 1.50
C ILE A 25 5.44 -12.15 2.90
N LEU A 26 6.15 -11.68 3.92
CA LEU A 26 5.69 -11.66 5.30
C LEU A 26 5.62 -10.23 5.80
N TYR A 27 4.42 -9.77 6.14
CA TYR A 27 4.18 -8.44 6.65
C TYR A 27 3.78 -8.50 8.14
N LEU A 28 4.68 -8.03 9.00
CA LEU A 28 4.50 -7.87 10.44
C LEU A 28 4.02 -6.45 10.74
N TYR A 29 2.84 -6.33 11.32
CA TYR A 29 2.16 -5.06 11.50
C TYR A 29 1.62 -4.92 12.92
N VAL A 30 1.87 -3.78 13.56
CA VAL A 30 1.52 -3.53 14.97
C VAL A 30 0.62 -2.30 15.13
N ASP A 31 -0.10 -2.25 16.25
CA ASP A 31 -1.05 -1.18 16.58
C ASP A 31 -0.46 -0.29 17.70
N ASP A 32 -0.23 0.99 17.42
CA ASP A 32 0.31 1.99 18.37
C ASP A 32 1.80 1.86 18.76
N LEU A 33 2.68 1.38 17.88
CA LEU A 33 4.11 1.43 18.13
C LEU A 33 4.74 2.73 17.58
N GLY A 34 5.23 3.58 18.48
CA GLY A 34 5.81 4.87 18.10
C GLY A 34 7.16 4.76 17.40
N TRP A 35 7.51 5.79 16.60
CA TRP A 35 8.73 5.82 15.80
C TRP A 35 9.98 5.48 16.60
N GLY A 36 10.11 6.05 17.80
CA GLY A 36 11.27 5.90 18.67
C GLY A 36 11.35 4.57 19.43
N SER A 37 10.50 3.59 19.12
CA SER A 37 10.34 2.37 19.93
C SER A 37 11.20 1.18 19.48
N ILE A 38 12.04 1.35 18.46
CA ILE A 38 12.95 0.32 17.95
C ILE A 38 14.41 0.79 18.04
N GLY A 39 15.36 -0.15 18.08
CA GLY A 39 16.79 0.11 18.13
C GLY A 39 17.27 1.28 17.26
N PRO A 40 17.13 1.20 15.92
CA PRO A 40 17.69 2.20 15.00
C PRO A 40 16.97 3.55 14.99
N ASN A 41 15.88 3.71 15.75
CA ASN A 41 15.11 4.97 15.84
C ASN A 41 15.21 5.63 17.22
N GLY A 42 16.24 5.33 18.01
CA GLY A 42 16.52 6.02 19.27
C GLY A 42 16.78 5.09 20.44
N GLN A 43 16.32 3.83 20.41
CA GLN A 43 16.50 2.94 21.56
C GLN A 43 17.96 2.52 21.75
N TYR A 44 18.78 2.45 20.68
CA TYR A 44 20.22 2.25 20.80
C TYR A 44 20.88 3.39 21.57
N GLU A 45 20.64 4.64 21.14
CA GLU A 45 21.22 5.83 21.77
C GLU A 45 20.78 5.96 23.23
N ARG A 46 19.51 5.66 23.54
CA ARG A 46 19.00 5.68 24.92
C ARG A 46 19.69 4.65 25.80
N LYS A 47 19.86 3.43 25.31
CA LYS A 47 20.56 2.37 26.02
C LYS A 47 22.01 2.78 26.31
N ASP A 48 22.71 3.35 25.33
CA ASP A 48 24.10 3.80 25.47
C ASP A 48 24.24 4.95 26.48
N GLN A 49 23.21 5.78 26.63
CA GLN A 49 23.13 6.84 27.64
C GLN A 49 22.71 6.33 29.03
N GLY A 50 22.43 5.03 29.19
CA GLY A 50 21.93 4.46 30.45
C GLY A 50 20.50 4.89 30.80
N LEU A 51 19.73 5.39 29.82
CA LEU A 51 18.34 5.78 30.00
C LEU A 51 17.41 4.56 29.86
N PRO A 52 16.18 4.61 30.44
CA PRO A 52 15.20 3.56 30.23
C PRO A 52 14.88 3.35 28.75
N TYR A 53 14.86 2.08 28.34
CA TYR A 53 14.62 1.64 26.96
C TYR A 53 13.75 0.37 26.90
N VAL A 54 13.12 0.13 25.75
CA VAL A 54 12.32 -1.07 25.46
C VAL A 54 13.16 -2.11 24.70
N LEU A 55 12.91 -3.40 24.94
CA LEU A 55 13.66 -4.50 24.31
C LEU A 55 12.97 -4.96 23.03
N THR A 56 13.66 -4.83 21.89
CA THR A 56 13.22 -5.28 20.55
C THR A 56 14.33 -6.02 19.78
N PRO A 57 14.98 -7.04 20.37
CA PRO A 57 16.15 -7.67 19.77
C PRO A 57 15.90 -8.31 18.39
N ASN A 58 14.67 -8.76 18.10
CA ASN A 58 14.37 -9.34 16.80
C ASN A 58 14.16 -8.30 15.71
N LEU A 59 13.49 -7.17 16.02
CA LEU A 59 13.40 -6.03 15.12
C LEU A 59 14.78 -5.39 14.90
N ASP A 60 15.63 -5.35 15.93
CA ASP A 60 17.01 -4.90 15.83
C ASP A 60 17.83 -5.78 14.86
N ARG A 61 17.68 -7.10 14.98
CA ARG A 61 18.27 -8.08 14.04
C ARG A 61 17.71 -7.90 12.63
N LEU A 62 16.40 -7.71 12.49
CA LEU A 62 15.74 -7.47 11.20
C LEU A 62 16.25 -6.20 10.52
N ALA A 63 16.41 -5.10 11.27
CA ALA A 63 16.96 -3.85 10.76
C ALA A 63 18.44 -4.00 10.35
N LYS A 64 19.24 -4.77 11.12
CA LYS A 64 20.63 -5.04 10.77
C LYS A 64 20.78 -5.89 9.50
N ALA A 65 19.87 -6.83 9.26
CA ALA A 65 19.85 -7.65 8.05
C ALA A 65 19.17 -6.96 6.86
N GLY A 66 18.35 -5.94 7.11
CA GLY A 66 17.57 -5.22 6.12
C GLY A 66 17.88 -3.72 6.06
N VAL A 67 16.87 -2.91 5.81
CA VAL A 67 16.97 -1.45 5.77
C VAL A 67 15.88 -0.84 6.65
N ASN A 68 16.26 0.11 7.50
CA ASN A 68 15.34 0.89 8.31
C ASN A 68 14.97 2.18 7.56
N PHE A 69 13.67 2.43 7.37
CA PHE A 69 13.18 3.66 6.77
C PHE A 69 12.88 4.68 7.86
N ARG A 70 13.76 5.66 8.01
CA ARG A 70 13.55 6.72 8.99
C ARG A 70 12.30 7.52 8.68
N ARG A 71 11.90 7.63 7.41
CA ARG A 71 10.71 8.35 6.94
C ARG A 71 9.59 7.40 6.48
N GLY A 72 9.29 6.40 7.31
CA GLY A 72 8.10 5.56 7.20
C GLY A 72 6.86 6.24 7.79
N TYR A 73 5.75 6.19 7.08
CA TYR A 73 4.49 6.85 7.44
C TYR A 73 3.33 5.85 7.43
N GLY A 74 2.50 5.94 8.47
CA GLY A 74 1.20 5.32 8.56
C GLY A 74 0.12 6.40 8.50
N CYS A 75 -1.01 6.16 9.16
CA CYS A 75 -2.06 7.16 9.32
C CYS A 75 -2.10 7.70 10.75
N THR A 76 -3.09 8.55 11.05
CA THR A 76 -3.27 9.13 12.39
C THR A 76 -3.97 8.18 13.36
N VAL A 77 -4.77 7.23 12.87
CA VAL A 77 -5.51 6.21 13.63
C VAL A 77 -5.71 4.91 12.83
N CYS A 78 -6.08 3.83 13.53
CA CYS A 78 -6.04 2.45 13.03
C CYS A 78 -6.90 2.13 11.78
N SER A 79 -8.21 2.43 11.76
CA SER A 79 -9.08 1.98 10.65
C SER A 79 -8.70 2.61 9.30
N PRO A 80 -8.44 3.94 9.22
CA PRO A 80 -7.86 4.56 8.03
C PRO A 80 -6.49 4.00 7.66
N ALA A 81 -5.60 3.79 8.64
CA ALA A 81 -4.28 3.20 8.39
C ALA A 81 -4.40 1.86 7.66
N ARG A 82 -5.27 0.99 8.16
CA ARG A 82 -5.47 -0.35 7.63
C ARG A 82 -6.19 -0.33 6.29
N SER A 83 -7.15 0.57 6.10
CA SER A 83 -7.81 0.75 4.80
C SER A 83 -6.82 1.23 3.73
N SER A 84 -6.02 2.26 4.03
CA SER A 84 -4.98 2.75 3.13
C SER A 84 -3.90 1.71 2.86
N GLN A 85 -3.49 0.99 3.90
CA GLN A 85 -2.55 -0.13 3.80
C GLN A 85 -3.08 -1.22 2.87
N GLN A 86 -4.33 -1.67 3.02
CA GLN A 86 -4.89 -2.74 2.19
C GLN A 86 -5.11 -2.32 0.74
N THR A 87 -5.59 -1.09 0.51
CA THR A 87 -6.12 -0.65 -0.80
C THR A 87 -5.13 0.16 -1.62
N GLY A 88 -4.04 0.65 -1.00
CA GLY A 88 -3.08 1.52 -1.65
C GLY A 88 -3.59 2.94 -1.92
N PHE A 89 -4.79 3.30 -1.45
CA PHE A 89 -5.30 4.67 -1.47
C PHE A 89 -4.92 5.42 -0.20
N HIS A 90 -4.66 6.72 -0.30
CA HIS A 90 -4.59 7.57 0.89
C HIS A 90 -6.00 7.88 1.43
N GLN A 91 -6.06 8.45 2.63
CA GLN A 91 -7.29 8.61 3.40
C GLN A 91 -8.40 9.39 2.67
N GLY A 92 -8.04 10.33 1.79
CA GLY A 92 -9.00 11.14 1.04
C GLY A 92 -9.78 10.36 -0.03
N TYR A 93 -9.44 9.09 -0.27
CA TYR A 93 -10.13 8.22 -1.23
C TYR A 93 -10.71 6.94 -0.60
N THR A 94 -10.47 6.67 0.69
CA THR A 94 -10.93 5.44 1.34
C THR A 94 -12.25 5.62 2.09
N PHE A 95 -13.19 4.68 1.98
CA PHE A 95 -14.48 4.75 2.67
C PHE A 95 -14.36 4.56 4.19
N ALA A 96 -13.42 3.72 4.65
CA ALA A 96 -13.11 3.52 6.06
C ALA A 96 -12.18 4.64 6.60
N ASP A 97 -12.68 5.86 6.56
CA ASP A 97 -11.98 7.13 6.83
C ASP A 97 -11.84 7.51 8.32
N ARG A 98 -12.42 6.71 9.23
CA ARG A 98 -12.31 6.89 10.68
C ARG A 98 -12.47 5.59 11.44
N ASN A 99 -12.18 5.64 12.74
CA ASN A 99 -12.55 4.56 13.66
C ASN A 99 -14.06 4.64 13.94
N ASP A 100 -14.84 3.85 13.19
CA ASP A 100 -16.28 3.71 13.40
C ASP A 100 -16.55 2.57 14.42
N PRO A 101 -17.32 2.82 15.49
CA PRO A 101 -17.77 1.76 16.39
C PRO A 101 -18.63 0.68 15.72
N ASP A 102 -19.38 1.04 14.66
CA ASP A 102 -20.15 0.12 13.81
C ASP A 102 -19.41 -0.08 12.47
N ASN A 103 -18.27 -0.78 12.54
CA ASN A 103 -17.44 -1.02 11.38
C ASN A 103 -17.97 -2.11 10.45
N ALA A 104 -19.22 -2.58 10.63
CA ALA A 104 -19.94 -3.34 9.59
C ALA A 104 -20.56 -2.41 8.53
N LYS A 105 -20.81 -1.15 8.88
CA LYS A 105 -21.41 -0.13 8.01
C LYS A 105 -20.38 0.69 7.24
N LYS A 106 -19.42 1.27 7.96
CA LYS A 106 -18.33 2.07 7.36
C LYS A 106 -17.05 1.25 7.27
N ALA A 107 -16.98 0.44 6.22
CA ALA A 107 -16.01 -0.62 6.05
C ALA A 107 -15.35 -0.57 4.67
N ILE A 108 -14.35 -1.43 4.46
CA ILE A 108 -13.85 -1.70 3.11
C ILE A 108 -14.98 -2.25 2.21
N ARG A 109 -15.00 -1.90 0.92
CA ARG A 109 -16.08 -2.25 -0.01
C ARG A 109 -15.70 -3.43 -0.89
N ALA A 110 -16.67 -4.10 -1.49
CA ALA A 110 -16.43 -5.25 -2.36
C ALA A 110 -15.48 -4.93 -3.53
N GLU A 111 -15.55 -3.71 -4.06
CA GLU A 111 -14.73 -3.27 -5.21
C GLU A 111 -13.34 -2.76 -4.81
N ASP A 112 -13.09 -2.55 -3.52
CA ASP A 112 -11.78 -2.14 -3.02
C ASP A 112 -10.82 -3.34 -3.08
N ILE A 113 -9.99 -3.38 -4.13
CA ILE A 113 -9.00 -4.44 -4.30
C ILE A 113 -7.94 -4.36 -3.22
N THR A 114 -7.84 -5.40 -2.39
CA THR A 114 -6.88 -5.48 -1.29
C THR A 114 -5.58 -6.19 -1.67
N MET A 115 -4.61 -6.17 -0.75
CA MET A 115 -3.42 -7.02 -0.81
C MET A 115 -3.76 -8.51 -0.92
N GLY A 116 -4.75 -8.97 -0.16
CA GLY A 116 -5.20 -10.36 -0.19
C GLY A 116 -5.77 -10.72 -1.57
N ASP A 117 -6.62 -9.86 -2.13
CA ASP A 117 -7.19 -10.04 -3.48
C ASP A 117 -6.11 -10.12 -4.55
N ALA A 118 -5.21 -9.13 -4.56
CA ALA A 118 -4.16 -9.03 -5.56
C ALA A 118 -3.21 -10.24 -5.53
N LEU A 119 -2.75 -10.65 -4.34
CA LEU A 119 -1.78 -11.72 -4.20
C LEU A 119 -2.42 -13.10 -4.36
N SER A 120 -3.65 -13.32 -3.86
CA SER A 120 -4.40 -14.55 -4.10
C SER A 120 -4.66 -14.77 -5.59
N LYS A 121 -5.09 -13.72 -6.31
CA LYS A 121 -5.27 -13.76 -7.77
C LYS A 121 -3.96 -14.04 -8.51
N ALA A 122 -2.83 -13.58 -7.96
CA ALA A 122 -1.52 -13.87 -8.50
C ALA A 122 -1.02 -15.29 -8.15
N GLY A 123 -1.79 -16.10 -7.41
CA GLY A 123 -1.48 -17.49 -7.09
C GLY A 123 -0.76 -17.70 -5.76
N TYR A 124 -0.68 -16.69 -4.89
CA TYR A 124 -0.12 -16.85 -3.56
C TYR A 124 -1.08 -17.64 -2.65
N ALA A 125 -0.53 -18.39 -1.69
CA ALA A 125 -1.28 -18.74 -0.48
C ALA A 125 -1.33 -17.52 0.44
N THR A 126 -2.50 -17.14 0.94
CA THR A 126 -2.70 -15.86 1.65
C THR A 126 -3.23 -16.06 3.06
N GLY A 127 -2.61 -15.42 4.05
CA GLY A 127 -3.02 -15.52 5.45
C GLY A 127 -3.08 -14.18 6.18
N TYR A 128 -4.00 -14.10 7.15
CA TYR A 128 -4.26 -12.92 7.98
C TYR A 128 -4.42 -13.28 9.45
N TRP A 129 -3.70 -12.61 10.34
CA TRP A 129 -3.81 -12.83 11.78
C TRP A 129 -3.94 -11.52 12.56
N GLY A 130 -4.87 -11.48 13.51
CA GLY A 130 -5.05 -10.33 14.40
C GLY A 130 -6.23 -9.42 14.06
N LYS A 131 -6.04 -8.12 14.25
CA LYS A 131 -7.11 -7.11 14.16
C LYS A 131 -7.39 -6.74 12.70
N TRP A 132 -8.56 -7.13 12.20
CA TRP A 132 -9.14 -6.54 10.99
C TRP A 132 -9.60 -5.12 11.31
N GLY A 133 -10.77 -4.94 11.94
CA GLY A 133 -11.16 -3.65 12.51
C GLY A 133 -11.64 -2.61 11.50
N TYR A 134 -12.06 -3.02 10.31
CA TYR A 134 -12.69 -2.19 9.26
C TYR A 134 -13.70 -2.98 8.39
N GLY A 135 -14.39 -3.95 8.97
CA GLY A 135 -15.43 -4.73 8.30
C GLY A 135 -15.96 -5.90 9.13
N GLY A 136 -17.16 -6.36 8.81
CA GLY A 136 -17.59 -7.74 9.05
C GLY A 136 -18.59 -7.95 10.19
N SER A 137 -18.49 -7.19 11.29
CA SER A 137 -19.32 -7.40 12.49
C SER A 137 -19.64 -6.08 13.20
N LYS A 138 -20.88 -5.92 13.68
CA LYS A 138 -21.33 -4.70 14.40
C LYS A 138 -21.39 -4.84 15.93
N ASP A 139 -21.34 -6.06 16.45
CA ASP A 139 -21.55 -6.35 17.88
C ASP A 139 -20.23 -6.77 18.55
N MET A 140 -19.93 -6.13 19.69
CA MET A 140 -18.71 -6.41 20.47
C MET A 140 -18.83 -7.64 21.37
N GLN A 141 -20.03 -7.95 21.86
CA GLN A 141 -20.29 -9.01 22.83
C GLN A 141 -20.64 -10.33 22.15
N SER A 142 -21.51 -10.27 21.13
CA SER A 142 -22.03 -11.42 20.39
C SER A 142 -21.76 -11.24 18.88
N PRO A 143 -20.49 -11.34 18.45
CA PRO A 143 -20.13 -11.00 17.08
C PRO A 143 -20.82 -11.92 16.07
N THR A 144 -21.50 -11.30 15.11
CA THR A 144 -22.10 -11.93 13.92
C THR A 144 -21.41 -11.47 12.65
N ILE A 145 -21.68 -12.14 11.53
CA ILE A 145 -21.31 -11.63 10.22
C ILE A 145 -22.47 -10.76 9.72
N ASP A 146 -22.27 -9.44 9.70
CA ASP A 146 -23.26 -8.44 9.31
C ASP A 146 -23.02 -7.90 7.90
N ASN A 147 -21.80 -8.02 7.38
CA ASN A 147 -21.46 -7.53 6.04
C ASN A 147 -20.42 -8.45 5.37
N LEU A 148 -20.92 -9.39 4.57
CA LEU A 148 -20.14 -10.41 3.85
C LEU A 148 -19.08 -9.81 2.95
N GLN A 149 -19.34 -8.64 2.37
CA GLN A 149 -18.47 -8.02 1.37
C GLN A 149 -17.14 -7.54 1.95
N THR A 150 -17.05 -7.45 3.27
CA THR A 150 -15.96 -6.74 3.98
C THR A 150 -15.03 -7.70 4.74
N LEU A 151 -15.28 -9.00 4.62
CA LEU A 151 -14.55 -10.03 5.34
C LEU A 151 -13.15 -10.23 4.75
N PRO A 152 -12.15 -10.61 5.55
CA PRO A 152 -10.84 -11.01 5.02
C PRO A 152 -10.95 -12.12 3.96
N THR A 153 -11.85 -13.08 4.16
CA THR A 153 -12.12 -14.18 3.23
C THR A 153 -12.79 -13.75 1.92
N SER A 154 -13.51 -12.63 1.94
CA SER A 154 -14.05 -11.99 0.73
C SER A 154 -12.98 -11.18 0.00
N HIS A 155 -11.89 -10.84 0.69
CA HIS A 155 -10.74 -10.07 0.21
C HIS A 155 -9.50 -10.94 0.02
N GLY A 156 -9.70 -12.16 -0.48
CA GLY A 156 -8.62 -13.03 -0.92
C GLY A 156 -7.78 -13.70 0.17
N TYR A 157 -8.04 -13.51 1.47
CA TYR A 157 -7.32 -14.20 2.55
C TYR A 157 -7.90 -15.60 2.81
N GLN A 158 -7.08 -16.64 2.64
CA GLN A 158 -7.49 -18.05 2.72
C GLN A 158 -7.38 -18.62 4.14
N PHE A 159 -6.39 -18.16 4.90
CA PHE A 159 -6.13 -18.58 6.28
C PHE A 159 -6.31 -17.39 7.20
N VAL A 160 -7.24 -17.48 8.15
CA VAL A 160 -7.58 -16.35 9.02
C VAL A 160 -7.65 -16.81 10.47
N VAL A 161 -7.02 -16.07 11.38
CA VAL A 161 -7.39 -16.08 12.81
C VAL A 161 -7.40 -14.64 13.30
N GLY A 162 -8.57 -14.07 13.59
CA GLY A 162 -8.61 -12.64 13.87
C GLY A 162 -9.91 -12.12 14.47
N GLU A 163 -9.93 -10.80 14.63
CA GLU A 163 -11.07 -10.02 15.10
C GLU A 163 -11.57 -9.07 14.03
N LEU A 164 -12.85 -9.19 13.70
CA LEU A 164 -13.51 -8.35 12.70
C LEU A 164 -13.85 -6.97 13.27
N HIS A 165 -14.41 -6.93 14.47
CA HIS A 165 -14.92 -5.71 15.09
C HIS A 165 -13.80 -4.80 15.64
N HIS A 166 -13.82 -3.52 15.31
CA HIS A 166 -12.78 -2.55 15.67
C HIS A 166 -12.53 -2.46 17.18
N VAL A 167 -13.58 -2.16 17.95
CA VAL A 167 -13.48 -1.95 19.42
C VAL A 167 -13.27 -3.27 20.18
N ARG A 168 -13.92 -4.37 19.77
CA ARG A 168 -13.68 -5.69 20.36
C ARG A 168 -12.19 -6.08 20.30
N ALA A 169 -11.53 -5.76 19.19
CA ALA A 169 -10.11 -5.96 18.99
C ALA A 169 -9.20 -5.07 19.87
N HIS A 170 -9.75 -4.16 20.69
CA HIS A 170 -8.99 -3.41 21.70
C HIS A 170 -8.87 -4.16 23.03
N THR A 171 -9.43 -5.36 23.17
CA THR A 171 -9.34 -6.16 24.41
C THR A 171 -8.78 -7.53 24.09
N PHE A 172 -7.87 -8.04 24.92
CA PHE A 172 -6.94 -9.09 24.51
C PHE A 172 -7.32 -10.49 25.00
N PHE A 173 -8.51 -10.64 25.58
CA PHE A 173 -9.03 -11.89 26.15
C PHE A 173 -10.44 -12.20 25.64
N GLN A 174 -10.60 -12.23 24.32
CA GLN A 174 -11.89 -12.56 23.71
C GLN A 174 -12.25 -14.04 23.92
N PRO A 175 -13.51 -14.40 24.21
CA PRO A 175 -13.90 -15.80 24.38
C PRO A 175 -13.78 -16.60 23.07
N THR A 176 -13.90 -15.94 21.93
CA THR A 176 -13.89 -16.54 20.60
C THR A 176 -13.16 -15.67 19.59
N LEU A 177 -12.55 -16.31 18.59
CA LEU A 177 -11.87 -15.68 17.46
C LEU A 177 -12.46 -16.19 16.14
N TRP A 178 -12.50 -15.34 15.11
CA TRP A 178 -12.92 -15.75 13.77
C TRP A 178 -11.80 -16.54 13.08
N ASN A 179 -12.16 -17.67 12.47
CA ASN A 179 -11.23 -18.59 11.85
C ASN A 179 -11.61 -18.93 10.41
N ALA A 180 -10.63 -18.94 9.51
CA ALA A 180 -10.70 -19.54 8.17
C ALA A 180 -9.51 -20.50 7.95
N PRO A 181 -9.69 -21.59 7.18
CA PRO A 181 -10.95 -22.03 6.57
C PRO A 181 -11.96 -22.54 7.61
N ALA A 182 -13.24 -22.22 7.40
CA ALA A 182 -14.34 -22.73 8.21
C ALA A 182 -14.88 -24.07 7.69
N LYS A 183 -15.76 -24.69 8.48
CA LYS A 183 -16.52 -25.86 8.03
C LYS A 183 -17.39 -25.53 6.82
N ALA A 184 -17.63 -26.53 5.98
CA ALA A 184 -18.51 -26.39 4.81
C ALA A 184 -19.88 -25.83 5.22
N GLY A 185 -20.38 -24.85 4.46
CA GLY A 185 -21.65 -24.16 4.72
C GLY A 185 -21.59 -22.98 5.71
N ALA A 186 -20.43 -22.70 6.32
CA ALA A 186 -20.26 -21.52 7.15
C ALA A 186 -20.35 -20.22 6.31
N VAL A 187 -21.13 -19.25 6.81
CA VAL A 187 -21.32 -17.95 6.18
C VAL A 187 -19.97 -17.24 6.04
N GLY A 188 -19.68 -16.73 4.84
CA GLY A 188 -18.45 -15.99 4.55
C GLY A 188 -17.16 -16.82 4.69
N GLY A 189 -17.24 -18.15 4.80
CA GLY A 189 -16.07 -19.01 5.00
C GLY A 189 -15.37 -18.83 6.35
N LEU A 190 -16.06 -18.21 7.33
CA LEU A 190 -15.56 -17.94 8.67
C LEU A 190 -16.41 -18.65 9.74
N GLU A 191 -15.75 -19.12 10.80
CA GLU A 191 -16.43 -19.63 12.00
C GLU A 191 -15.78 -19.10 13.27
N LEU A 192 -16.59 -18.89 14.32
CA LEU A 192 -16.08 -18.58 15.65
C LEU A 192 -15.56 -19.85 16.32
N LYS A 193 -14.32 -19.82 16.79
CA LYS A 193 -13.73 -20.89 17.61
C LYS A 193 -13.38 -20.36 19.01
N PRO A 194 -13.46 -21.19 20.06
CA PRO A 194 -12.97 -20.83 21.38
C PRO A 194 -11.52 -20.36 21.33
N ASN A 195 -11.24 -19.21 21.95
CA ASN A 195 -9.90 -18.66 22.04
C ASN A 195 -9.07 -19.42 23.08
N SER A 196 -8.16 -20.29 22.64
CA SER A 196 -7.46 -21.19 23.55
C SER A 196 -6.06 -21.58 23.08
N MET A 197 -5.13 -21.66 24.03
CA MET A 197 -3.79 -22.22 23.81
C MET A 197 -3.73 -23.75 23.86
N LYS A 198 -4.86 -24.46 24.09
CA LYS A 198 -4.87 -25.92 24.27
C LYS A 198 -4.17 -26.67 23.13
N LYS A 199 -4.27 -26.17 21.89
CA LYS A 199 -3.60 -26.75 20.70
C LYS A 199 -2.07 -26.71 20.83
N PHE A 200 -1.50 -25.75 21.54
CA PHE A 200 -0.07 -25.44 21.55
C PHE A 200 0.65 -25.83 22.84
N ARG A 201 -0.09 -26.12 23.93
CA ARG A 201 0.48 -26.49 25.22
C ARG A 201 1.24 -27.83 25.16
N ASN A 202 2.36 -27.89 25.88
CA ASN A 202 3.23 -29.05 26.10
C ASN A 202 3.72 -29.72 24.82
N LYS A 203 3.86 -28.95 23.73
CA LYS A 203 4.38 -29.43 22.45
C LYS A 203 5.77 -28.86 22.19
N LYS A 204 6.74 -29.74 21.94
CA LYS A 204 8.14 -29.36 21.68
C LYS A 204 8.31 -28.44 20.46
N SER A 205 7.43 -28.55 19.47
CA SER A 205 7.47 -27.74 18.24
C SER A 205 7.07 -26.27 18.46
N TYR A 206 6.58 -25.91 19.64
CA TYR A 206 6.26 -24.52 19.99
C TYR A 206 7.14 -24.08 21.15
N SER A 207 7.89 -22.99 20.94
CA SER A 207 8.60 -22.35 22.03
C SER A 207 7.62 -22.02 23.17
N ASN A 208 8.04 -22.25 24.41
CA ASN A 208 7.25 -21.80 25.56
C ASN A 208 7.40 -20.29 25.79
N TYR A 209 8.36 -19.62 25.14
CA TYR A 209 8.55 -18.17 25.18
C TYR A 209 8.09 -17.54 23.85
N PRO A 210 7.43 -16.37 23.86
CA PRO A 210 7.14 -15.51 25.02
C PRO A 210 5.81 -15.80 25.70
N ALA A 211 5.00 -16.72 25.15
CA ALA A 211 3.63 -16.92 25.61
C ALA A 211 3.56 -17.41 27.08
N PHE A 212 4.51 -18.26 27.48
CA PHE A 212 4.48 -19.07 28.70
C PHE A 212 3.21 -19.92 28.77
N GLN A 213 2.77 -20.45 27.63
CA GLN A 213 1.52 -21.18 27.47
C GLN A 213 1.46 -22.47 28.31
N ASN A 214 2.59 -23.04 28.69
CA ASN A 214 2.66 -24.22 29.55
C ASN A 214 2.54 -23.89 31.05
N HIS A 215 2.54 -22.61 31.43
CA HIS A 215 2.35 -22.22 32.82
C HIS A 215 0.94 -22.63 33.30
N PRO A 216 0.81 -23.20 34.52
CA PRO A 216 -0.48 -23.67 35.03
C PRO A 216 -1.53 -22.55 35.10
N GLU A 217 -1.10 -21.33 35.42
CA GLU A 217 -1.96 -20.15 35.55
C GLU A 217 -2.15 -19.37 34.24
N TYR A 218 -1.67 -19.88 33.09
CA TYR A 218 -1.93 -19.19 31.83
C TYR A 218 -3.46 -19.12 31.57
N PRO A 219 -4.01 -17.92 31.28
CA PRO A 219 -5.44 -17.66 31.30
C PRO A 219 -6.25 -18.43 30.24
N ASN A 220 -7.55 -18.57 30.52
CA ASN A 220 -8.58 -19.04 29.59
C ASN A 220 -9.82 -18.13 29.71
N PRO A 221 -10.26 -17.41 28.66
CA PRO A 221 -9.71 -17.40 27.30
C PRO A 221 -8.25 -16.96 27.22
N ALA A 222 -7.57 -17.40 26.17
CA ALA A 222 -6.15 -17.10 25.97
C ALA A 222 -5.92 -15.63 25.59
N TYR A 223 -4.66 -15.17 25.72
CA TYR A 223 -4.26 -13.90 25.14
C TYR A 223 -4.33 -13.96 23.61
N CYS A 224 -5.08 -13.03 23.01
CA CYS A 224 -5.38 -13.04 21.58
C CYS A 224 -4.12 -13.06 20.70
N ASP A 225 -3.15 -12.18 20.95
CA ASP A 225 -1.92 -12.12 20.14
C ASP A 225 -1.03 -13.37 20.24
N ASP A 226 -1.10 -14.12 21.34
CA ASP A 226 -0.38 -15.40 21.43
C ASP A 226 -1.00 -16.45 20.51
N VAL A 227 -2.33 -16.46 20.38
CA VAL A 227 -3.04 -17.36 19.45
C VAL A 227 -2.82 -16.93 18.01
N TYR A 228 -2.85 -15.62 17.72
CA TYR A 228 -2.55 -15.09 16.39
C TYR A 228 -1.12 -15.43 15.96
N ALA A 229 -0.14 -15.21 16.85
CA ALA A 229 1.27 -15.50 16.56
C ALA A 229 1.51 -16.98 16.28
N PHE A 230 0.93 -17.89 17.07
CA PHE A 230 1.08 -19.33 16.81
C PHE A 230 0.30 -19.82 15.58
N ALA A 231 -0.82 -19.19 15.23
CA ALA A 231 -1.50 -19.47 13.96
C ALA A 231 -0.68 -18.97 12.75
N CYS A 232 -0.03 -17.80 12.86
CA CYS A 232 0.90 -17.30 11.84
C CYS A 232 2.12 -18.20 11.71
N LEU A 233 2.71 -18.64 12.84
CA LEU A 233 3.81 -19.59 12.87
C LEU A 233 3.47 -20.92 12.17
N ASP A 234 2.29 -21.49 12.46
CA ASP A 234 1.81 -22.69 11.77
C ASP A 234 1.72 -22.47 10.26
N PHE A 235 1.17 -21.33 9.81
CA PHE A 235 1.08 -21.01 8.39
C PHE A 235 2.47 -20.86 7.75
N VAL A 236 3.38 -20.10 8.36
CA VAL A 236 4.72 -19.87 7.79
C VAL A 236 5.46 -21.18 7.61
N ARG A 237 5.46 -22.07 8.62
CA ARG A 237 6.07 -23.41 8.49
C ARG A 237 5.46 -24.21 7.35
N ASN A 238 4.13 -24.32 7.34
CA ASN A 238 3.43 -25.12 6.34
C ASN A 238 3.65 -24.58 4.91
N GLN A 239 3.57 -23.26 4.74
CA GLN A 239 3.70 -22.64 3.43
C GLN A 239 5.16 -22.55 2.96
N ALA A 240 6.15 -22.46 3.86
CA ALA A 240 7.55 -22.57 3.51
C ALA A 240 7.88 -23.98 2.99
N MET A 241 7.41 -25.03 3.68
CA MET A 241 7.55 -26.42 3.21
C MET A 241 6.83 -26.63 1.86
N GLU A 242 5.64 -26.04 1.69
CA GLU A 242 4.89 -26.10 0.43
C GLU A 242 5.60 -25.35 -0.71
N TYR A 243 6.22 -24.21 -0.40
CA TYR A 243 7.04 -23.44 -1.33
C TYR A 243 8.24 -24.28 -1.81
N ASN A 244 8.97 -24.92 -0.90
CA ASN A 244 10.08 -25.81 -1.28
C ASN A 244 9.62 -27.00 -2.14
N ARG A 245 8.39 -27.49 -1.93
CA ARG A 245 7.83 -28.61 -2.68
C ARG A 245 7.29 -28.23 -4.06
N THR A 246 6.74 -27.02 -4.22
CA THR A 246 5.91 -26.65 -5.39
C THR A 246 6.32 -25.36 -6.09
N GLY A 247 7.13 -24.53 -5.44
CA GLY A 247 7.42 -23.16 -5.86
C GLY A 247 6.28 -22.16 -5.66
N LYS A 248 5.14 -22.56 -5.07
CA LYS A 248 4.00 -21.68 -4.83
C LYS A 248 4.33 -20.69 -3.69
N PRO A 249 4.41 -19.37 -3.95
CA PRO A 249 4.78 -18.41 -2.92
C PRO A 249 3.62 -18.16 -1.94
N PHE A 250 3.93 -17.59 -0.78
CA PHE A 250 2.94 -17.22 0.24
C PHE A 250 3.03 -15.76 0.67
N PHE A 251 1.89 -15.22 1.06
CA PHE A 251 1.71 -13.90 1.63
C PHE A 251 1.06 -14.04 3.01
N GLY A 252 1.75 -13.57 4.04
CA GLY A 252 1.21 -13.52 5.40
C GLY A 252 1.17 -12.09 5.93
N LEU A 253 0.02 -11.66 6.46
CA LEU A 253 -0.12 -10.42 7.20
C LEU A 253 -0.47 -10.69 8.66
N PHE A 254 0.47 -10.45 9.56
CA PHE A 254 0.22 -10.49 11.00
C PHE A 254 -0.01 -9.07 11.53
N ALA A 255 -1.27 -8.70 11.71
CA ALA A 255 -1.73 -7.41 12.19
C ALA A 255 -2.07 -7.46 13.68
N ALA A 256 -1.03 -7.45 14.51
CA ALA A 256 -1.13 -7.55 15.98
C ALA A 256 -2.02 -6.46 16.58
N GLN A 257 -2.64 -6.76 17.73
CA GLN A 257 -3.39 -5.79 18.52
C GLN A 257 -2.48 -4.96 19.43
N ILE A 258 -1.33 -5.51 19.80
CA ILE A 258 -0.38 -4.86 20.71
C ILE A 258 0.66 -4.00 19.98
N PRO A 259 1.13 -2.90 20.59
CA PRO A 259 0.92 -2.49 21.98
C PRO A 259 -0.26 -1.53 22.26
N HIS A 260 -1.41 -1.61 21.56
CA HIS A 260 -2.60 -0.79 21.86
C HIS A 260 -3.05 -0.91 23.33
N ALA A 261 -3.73 0.11 23.87
CA ALA A 261 -4.36 0.03 25.20
C ALA A 261 -5.54 -0.97 25.22
N PRO A 262 -5.94 -1.57 26.37
CA PRO A 262 -5.53 -1.30 27.74
C PRO A 262 -4.27 -2.05 28.17
N PHE A 263 -3.21 -1.30 28.53
CA PHE A 263 -1.90 -1.88 28.85
C PHE A 263 -1.91 -2.85 30.05
N ALA A 264 -2.75 -2.59 31.06
CA ALA A 264 -2.78 -3.39 32.29
C ALA A 264 -3.17 -4.85 32.08
N GLU A 265 -3.83 -5.20 30.97
CA GLU A 265 -4.23 -6.57 30.68
C GLU A 265 -3.06 -7.52 30.52
N VAL A 266 -1.88 -7.04 30.10
CA VAL A 266 -0.68 -7.88 29.98
C VAL A 266 -0.28 -8.51 31.32
N GLN A 267 -0.62 -7.87 32.45
CA GLN A 267 -0.27 -8.37 33.78
C GLN A 267 -1.07 -9.60 34.20
N LYS A 268 -2.15 -9.93 33.49
CA LYS A 268 -2.89 -11.20 33.66
C LYS A 268 -2.08 -12.40 33.16
N LEU A 269 -1.00 -12.16 32.41
CA LEU A 269 -0.15 -13.22 31.87
C LEU A 269 0.94 -13.62 32.87
N PRO A 270 1.25 -14.92 32.96
CA PRO A 270 2.35 -15.38 33.79
C PRO A 270 3.68 -14.86 33.24
N ASN A 271 4.57 -14.42 34.14
CA ASN A 271 5.88 -13.89 33.79
C ASN A 271 5.83 -12.76 32.73
N TRP A 272 4.80 -11.91 32.76
CA TRP A 272 4.65 -10.81 31.79
C TRP A 272 5.84 -9.85 31.74
N ASP A 273 6.60 -9.72 32.83
CA ASP A 273 7.79 -8.87 32.97
C ASP A 273 9.12 -9.67 32.91
N HIS A 274 9.09 -10.91 32.40
CA HIS A 274 10.23 -11.83 32.37
C HIS A 274 11.55 -11.17 31.93
N ASP A 275 11.51 -10.46 30.80
CA ASP A 275 12.69 -9.90 30.14
C ASP A 275 13.28 -8.67 30.86
N TYR A 276 12.62 -8.18 31.90
CA TYR A 276 13.01 -6.98 32.64
C TYR A 276 13.44 -7.26 34.08
N LYS A 277 13.45 -8.54 34.51
CA LYS A 277 13.81 -8.92 35.89
C LYS A 277 15.21 -8.48 36.31
N ASP A 278 16.15 -8.42 35.36
CA ASP A 278 17.54 -8.01 35.58
C ASP A 278 17.82 -6.55 35.18
N LYS A 279 16.77 -5.74 34.92
CA LYS A 279 16.88 -4.35 34.47
C LYS A 279 16.51 -3.38 35.59
N PRO A 280 17.49 -2.76 36.29
CA PRO A 280 17.19 -1.89 37.45
C PRO A 280 16.30 -0.70 37.12
N TYR A 281 16.43 -0.13 35.91
CA TYR A 281 15.60 0.99 35.45
C TYR A 281 14.12 0.62 35.36
N PHE A 282 13.80 -0.65 35.07
CA PHE A 282 12.42 -1.09 34.87
C PHE A 282 11.60 -0.91 36.14
N ALA A 283 12.18 -1.17 37.31
CA ALA A 283 11.51 -0.99 38.60
C ALA A 283 11.03 0.46 38.82
N GLN A 284 11.74 1.44 38.25
CA GLN A 284 11.46 2.88 38.38
C GLN A 284 10.42 3.40 37.37
N LEU A 285 10.07 2.61 36.37
CA LEU A 285 9.06 2.97 35.38
C LEU A 285 7.65 3.02 35.98
N SER A 286 6.81 3.89 35.40
CA SER A 286 5.38 3.91 35.70
C SER A 286 4.72 2.56 35.35
N PRO A 287 3.54 2.25 35.91
CA PRO A 287 2.78 1.06 35.51
C PRO A 287 2.55 0.98 33.99
N GLN A 288 2.08 2.07 33.37
CA GLN A 288 1.84 2.13 31.91
C GLN A 288 3.13 1.82 31.13
N SER A 289 4.28 2.41 31.50
CA SER A 289 5.56 2.17 30.81
C SER A 289 6.01 0.72 30.94
N LYS A 290 5.88 0.12 32.14
CA LYS A 290 6.22 -1.30 32.37
C LYS A 290 5.37 -2.22 31.50
N GLN A 291 4.06 -1.99 31.51
CA GLN A 291 3.09 -2.79 30.76
C GLN A 291 3.30 -2.66 29.26
N TRP A 292 3.50 -1.44 28.76
CA TRP A 292 3.78 -1.19 27.35
C TRP A 292 5.10 -1.84 26.91
N CYS A 293 6.18 -1.73 27.70
CA CYS A 293 7.45 -2.43 27.46
C CYS A 293 7.25 -3.94 27.33
N ALA A 294 6.49 -4.55 28.25
CA ALA A 294 6.20 -5.98 28.22
C ALA A 294 5.43 -6.40 26.95
N MET A 295 4.46 -5.60 26.51
CA MET A 295 3.69 -5.87 25.29
C MET A 295 4.57 -5.78 24.03
N VAL A 296 5.41 -4.75 23.92
CA VAL A 296 6.33 -4.58 22.79
C VAL A 296 7.36 -5.71 22.73
N THR A 297 7.99 -6.04 23.85
CA THR A 297 8.97 -7.13 23.91
C THR A 297 8.33 -8.50 23.64
N ARG A 298 7.10 -8.73 24.11
CA ARG A 298 6.35 -9.95 23.81
C ARG A 298 6.09 -10.12 22.31
N ILE A 299 5.63 -9.07 21.63
CA ILE A 299 5.36 -9.20 20.19
C ILE A 299 6.64 -9.33 19.37
N ASP A 300 7.71 -8.63 19.74
CA ASP A 300 9.05 -8.79 19.14
C ASP A 300 9.53 -10.25 19.26
N ALA A 301 9.37 -10.88 20.42
CA ALA A 301 9.74 -12.27 20.63
C ALA A 301 8.90 -13.25 19.78
N HIS A 302 7.60 -12.99 19.59
CA HIS A 302 6.79 -13.76 18.65
C HIS A 302 7.25 -13.59 17.21
N PHE A 303 7.63 -12.37 16.80
CA PHE A 303 8.27 -12.16 15.50
C PHE A 303 9.55 -12.97 15.37
N GLY A 304 10.37 -13.05 16.41
CA GLY A 304 11.55 -13.92 16.45
C GLY A 304 11.24 -15.38 16.12
N ASN A 305 10.21 -15.95 16.76
CA ASN A 305 9.75 -17.31 16.50
C ASN A 305 9.27 -17.51 15.04
N ILE A 306 8.54 -16.53 14.49
CA ILE A 306 8.03 -16.60 13.11
C ILE A 306 9.16 -16.45 12.09
N LEU A 307 10.11 -15.54 12.31
CA LEU A 307 11.27 -15.35 11.46
C LEU A 307 12.18 -16.58 11.47
N GLN A 308 12.36 -17.22 12.62
CA GLN A 308 13.08 -18.48 12.71
C GLN A 308 12.44 -19.59 11.86
N ALA A 309 11.10 -19.62 11.76
CA ALA A 309 10.42 -20.58 10.89
C ALA A 309 10.60 -20.32 9.39
N LEU A 310 11.10 -19.15 8.97
CA LEU A 310 11.57 -18.95 7.59
C LEU A 310 12.97 -19.55 7.37
N GLU A 311 13.78 -19.59 8.43
CA GLU A 311 15.15 -20.12 8.40
C GLU A 311 15.18 -21.66 8.54
N ASP A 312 14.28 -22.23 9.35
CA ASP A 312 14.15 -23.66 9.63
C ASP A 312 12.65 -24.01 9.75
N PRO A 313 11.93 -24.16 8.61
CA PRO A 313 10.49 -24.41 8.63
C PRO A 313 10.10 -25.80 9.14
N ASN A 314 10.97 -26.82 9.03
CA ASN A 314 10.67 -28.16 9.51
C ASN A 314 11.07 -28.40 10.99
N GLY A 315 11.96 -27.57 11.53
CA GLY A 315 12.41 -27.59 12.93
C GLY A 315 13.46 -28.66 13.25
N ASP A 316 14.26 -29.10 12.28
CA ASP A 316 15.33 -30.11 12.45
C ASP A 316 16.66 -29.52 12.95
N GLY A 317 16.78 -28.20 13.00
CA GLY A 317 17.93 -27.48 13.53
C GLY A 317 18.98 -27.11 12.50
N ASP A 318 18.71 -27.27 11.20
CA ASP A 318 19.52 -26.71 10.12
C ASP A 318 18.74 -25.74 9.22
N ARG A 319 19.39 -25.23 8.16
CA ARG A 319 18.82 -24.22 7.25
C ARG A 319 18.69 -24.74 5.81
N SER A 320 18.76 -26.05 5.61
CA SER A 320 18.77 -26.67 4.28
C SER A 320 17.45 -26.48 3.53
N ASP A 321 16.35 -26.25 4.24
CA ASP A 321 15.02 -25.94 3.73
C ASP A 321 14.60 -24.46 3.99
N SER A 322 15.55 -23.60 4.34
CA SER A 322 15.33 -22.17 4.56
C SER A 322 14.70 -21.50 3.33
N VAL A 323 13.62 -20.76 3.55
CA VAL A 323 13.01 -19.86 2.55
C VAL A 323 13.31 -18.38 2.82
N ALA A 324 14.03 -18.09 3.90
CA ALA A 324 14.30 -16.72 4.37
C ALA A 324 14.95 -15.84 3.29
N ASP A 325 15.89 -16.37 2.53
CA ASP A 325 16.68 -15.59 1.56
C ASP A 325 15.80 -15.03 0.42
N ASN A 326 14.75 -15.76 0.03
CA ASN A 326 13.75 -15.32 -0.96
C ASN A 326 12.41 -14.89 -0.32
N THR A 327 12.45 -14.41 0.92
CA THR A 327 11.28 -13.85 1.60
C THR A 327 11.49 -12.36 1.87
N LEU A 328 10.61 -11.51 1.35
CA LEU A 328 10.51 -10.12 1.77
C LEU A 328 9.75 -10.05 3.09
N VAL A 329 10.45 -9.65 4.15
CA VAL A 329 9.87 -9.33 5.45
C VAL A 329 9.71 -7.82 5.57
N VAL A 330 8.50 -7.37 5.84
CA VAL A 330 8.19 -5.96 6.14
C VAL A 330 7.73 -5.86 7.59
N PHE A 331 8.24 -4.86 8.32
CA PHE A 331 7.72 -4.48 9.63
C PHE A 331 7.23 -3.02 9.58
N GLN A 332 6.03 -2.74 10.09
CA GLN A 332 5.50 -1.37 10.20
C GLN A 332 4.48 -1.22 11.33
N SER A 333 4.33 -0.02 11.90
CA SER A 333 3.19 0.35 12.77
C SER A 333 2.08 1.07 12.00
N ASP A 334 0.83 0.96 12.46
CA ASP A 334 -0.31 1.59 11.81
C ASP A 334 -0.37 3.11 11.95
N ASN A 335 0.00 3.60 13.13
CA ASN A 335 0.08 5.00 13.48
C ASN A 335 1.18 5.22 14.54
N GLY A 336 1.41 6.48 14.90
CA GLY A 336 2.34 6.86 15.96
C GLY A 336 1.94 6.30 17.34
N GLY A 337 2.89 6.26 18.26
CA GLY A 337 2.70 5.67 19.59
C GLY A 337 1.76 6.48 20.47
N PRO A 338 1.23 5.88 21.55
CA PRO A 338 0.28 6.54 22.43
C PRO A 338 1.01 7.61 23.27
N GLY A 339 0.24 8.62 23.72
CA GLY A 339 0.75 9.57 24.71
C GLY A 339 0.87 8.97 26.12
N GLY A 340 1.22 9.82 27.08
CA GLY A 340 1.38 9.41 28.48
C GLY A 340 2.79 8.93 28.80
N SER A 341 2.92 8.14 29.85
CA SER A 341 4.22 7.93 30.50
C SER A 341 5.22 7.11 29.67
N ASN A 342 4.79 6.24 28.76
CA ASN A 342 5.71 5.54 27.85
C ASN A 342 6.34 6.53 26.84
N ARG A 343 5.59 7.52 26.34
CA ARG A 343 6.15 8.59 25.52
C ARG A 343 7.19 9.41 26.29
N GLU A 344 6.93 9.70 27.57
CA GLU A 344 7.80 10.57 28.39
C GLU A 344 9.03 9.84 28.95
N GLN A 345 8.87 8.61 29.44
CA GLN A 345 9.93 7.85 30.13
C GLN A 345 10.79 7.01 29.18
N LEU A 346 10.25 6.60 28.03
CA LEU A 346 10.93 5.73 27.06
C LEU A 346 11.19 6.42 25.71
N ASP A 347 10.73 7.66 25.56
CA ASP A 347 10.77 8.40 24.29
C ASP A 347 10.19 7.59 23.12
N ALA A 348 9.03 6.96 23.35
CA ALA A 348 8.42 6.02 22.40
C ALA A 348 8.16 6.63 21.00
N ASN A 349 8.06 7.97 20.90
CA ASN A 349 7.89 8.69 19.63
C ASN A 349 9.18 9.36 19.12
N GLY A 350 10.33 9.19 19.80
CA GLY A 350 11.66 9.63 19.36
C GLY A 350 11.80 11.14 19.22
N GLY A 351 11.31 11.90 20.20
CA GLY A 351 11.33 13.36 20.21
C GLY A 351 10.38 14.04 19.21
N LEU A 352 9.66 13.26 18.39
CA LEU A 352 8.70 13.79 17.43
C LEU A 352 7.48 14.40 18.13
N LEU A 353 6.94 15.46 17.53
CA LEU A 353 5.79 16.16 18.08
C LEU A 353 4.51 15.33 17.94
N GLY A 354 3.73 15.27 19.00
CA GLY A 354 2.44 14.58 19.02
C GLY A 354 2.51 13.09 19.36
N SER A 355 1.38 12.44 19.19
CA SER A 355 1.13 11.02 19.46
C SER A 355 -0.01 10.52 18.57
N LYS A 356 -0.41 9.25 18.70
CA LYS A 356 -1.63 8.70 18.08
C LYS A 356 -2.79 9.71 18.07
N GLY A 357 -3.43 9.85 16.91
CA GLY A 357 -4.57 10.73 16.67
C GLY A 357 -4.20 12.18 16.36
N SER A 358 -2.92 12.55 16.43
CA SER A 358 -2.44 13.87 16.02
C SER A 358 -1.89 13.87 14.60
N ILE A 359 -1.94 15.01 13.92
CA ILE A 359 -1.45 15.20 12.54
C ILE A 359 0.08 15.44 12.46
N TYR A 360 0.71 15.60 13.62
CA TYR A 360 2.15 15.88 13.77
C TYR A 360 2.99 14.61 13.55
N GLU A 361 4.31 14.74 13.33
CA GLU A 361 5.19 13.63 12.97
C GLU A 361 5.10 12.46 13.95
N GLY A 362 4.99 12.71 15.26
CA GLY A 362 4.85 11.67 16.28
C GLY A 362 3.50 10.92 16.27
N GLY A 363 2.53 11.39 15.48
CA GLY A 363 1.25 10.72 15.25
C GLY A 363 1.16 9.92 13.96
N ILE A 364 2.00 10.20 12.96
CA ILE A 364 1.92 9.60 11.61
C ILE A 364 3.22 8.93 11.15
N ARG A 365 4.39 9.35 11.65
CA ARG A 365 5.68 8.74 11.32
C ARG A 365 5.88 7.53 12.22
N VAL A 366 6.18 6.39 11.61
CA VAL A 366 6.13 5.07 12.24
C VAL A 366 7.45 4.32 12.01
N PRO A 367 7.81 3.37 12.88
CA PRO A 367 8.96 2.50 12.60
C PRO A 367 8.62 1.64 11.38
N THR A 368 9.57 1.56 10.42
CA THR A 368 9.40 0.76 9.20
C THR A 368 10.72 0.10 8.81
N ILE A 369 10.71 -1.22 8.65
CA ILE A 369 11.88 -2.02 8.24
C ILE A 369 11.48 -2.91 7.06
N MET A 370 12.38 -3.07 6.09
CA MET A 370 12.28 -4.13 5.08
C MET A 370 13.55 -4.97 5.08
N CYS A 371 13.42 -6.29 5.07
CA CYS A 371 14.52 -7.25 4.96
C CYS A 371 14.20 -8.26 3.86
N TRP A 372 15.15 -8.48 2.96
CA TRP A 372 15.03 -9.47 1.88
C TRP A 372 16.45 -9.91 1.50
N PRO A 373 17.01 -10.95 2.14
CA PRO A 373 18.46 -11.18 2.13
C PRO A 373 19.09 -11.36 0.73
N ASN A 374 18.39 -11.97 -0.24
CA ASN A 374 18.91 -12.09 -1.60
C ASN A 374 18.89 -10.79 -2.40
N THR A 375 18.12 -9.79 -1.97
CA THR A 375 17.86 -8.58 -2.75
C THR A 375 18.43 -7.33 -2.07
N ILE A 376 18.27 -7.20 -0.76
CA ILE A 376 18.84 -6.14 0.08
C ILE A 376 20.13 -6.68 0.68
N THR A 377 21.26 -6.35 0.05
CA THR A 377 22.61 -6.77 0.41
C THR A 377 23.49 -5.56 0.74
N GLY A 378 24.79 -5.77 1.01
CA GLY A 378 25.73 -4.66 1.20
C GLY A 378 25.95 -3.80 -0.06
N GLU A 379 25.66 -4.37 -1.24
CA GLU A 379 25.95 -3.77 -2.55
C GLU A 379 24.68 -3.28 -3.28
N SER A 380 23.49 -3.57 -2.76
CA SER A 380 22.23 -3.10 -3.34
C SER A 380 22.02 -1.59 -3.12
N LYS A 381 21.11 -1.02 -3.91
CA LYS A 381 20.74 0.41 -3.84
C LYS A 381 20.25 0.80 -2.44
N LEU A 382 19.43 -0.04 -1.82
CA LEU A 382 19.12 0.02 -0.39
C LEU A 382 20.05 -0.97 0.31
N LYS A 383 20.98 -0.48 1.13
CA LYS A 383 22.02 -1.33 1.73
C LYS A 383 21.52 -2.03 2.99
N ALA A 384 21.83 -3.31 3.13
CA ALA A 384 21.60 -4.05 4.37
C ALA A 384 22.33 -3.38 5.55
N GLY A 385 21.68 -3.32 6.71
CA GLY A 385 22.16 -2.67 7.93
C GLY A 385 22.18 -1.15 7.88
N SER A 386 21.52 -0.52 6.89
CA SER A 386 21.52 0.94 6.72
C SER A 386 20.19 1.60 7.07
N ASN A 387 20.25 2.93 7.25
CA ASN A 387 19.09 3.80 7.38
C ASN A 387 18.82 4.50 6.04
N SER A 388 17.56 4.56 5.62
CA SER A 388 17.11 5.28 4.43
C SER A 388 16.16 6.42 4.80
N ASP A 389 16.35 7.58 4.15
CA ASP A 389 15.41 8.72 4.20
C ASP A 389 14.41 8.72 3.04
N LEU A 390 14.40 7.65 2.25
CA LEU A 390 13.34 7.43 1.27
C LEU A 390 11.99 7.45 2.00
N ILE A 391 11.08 8.30 1.52
CA ILE A 391 9.73 8.35 2.05
C ILE A 391 9.01 7.07 1.66
N LEU A 392 8.44 6.40 2.65
CA LEU A 392 7.58 5.23 2.48
C LEU A 392 6.28 5.47 3.23
N ASP A 393 5.17 5.25 2.57
CA ASP A 393 3.83 5.29 3.15
C ASP A 393 3.18 3.91 3.10
N CYS A 394 2.30 3.62 4.06
CA CYS A 394 1.58 2.34 4.10
C CYS A 394 0.84 2.02 2.79
N SER A 395 0.38 3.03 2.04
CA SER A 395 -0.27 2.86 0.74
C SER A 395 0.65 2.34 -0.37
N ASP A 396 1.98 2.42 -0.21
CA ASP A 396 2.95 1.93 -1.18
C ASP A 396 3.11 0.42 -1.19
N LEU A 397 2.70 -0.23 -0.11
CA LEU A 397 2.95 -1.66 0.07
C LEU A 397 2.13 -2.50 -0.91
N LEU A 398 0.86 -2.16 -1.16
CA LEU A 398 0.03 -2.85 -2.16
C LEU A 398 0.65 -2.82 -3.57
N PRO A 399 0.94 -1.65 -4.18
CA PRO A 399 1.55 -1.61 -5.50
C PRO A 399 2.93 -2.27 -5.53
N THR A 400 3.71 -2.17 -4.44
CA THR A 400 5.00 -2.87 -4.32
C THR A 400 4.81 -4.40 -4.38
N PHE A 401 3.89 -4.94 -3.60
CA PHE A 401 3.61 -6.38 -3.57
C PHE A 401 3.02 -6.86 -4.89
N CYS A 402 2.15 -6.07 -5.54
CA CYS A 402 1.66 -6.39 -6.87
C CYS A 402 2.80 -6.53 -7.88
N GLU A 403 3.73 -5.56 -7.94
CA GLU A 403 4.84 -5.59 -8.89
C GLU A 403 5.78 -6.77 -8.64
N LEU A 404 6.17 -7.04 -7.38
CA LEU A 404 6.98 -8.21 -7.01
C LEU A 404 6.28 -9.54 -7.30
N ALA A 405 4.95 -9.55 -7.22
CA ALA A 405 4.12 -10.70 -7.54
C ALA A 405 3.86 -10.84 -9.04
N GLY A 406 4.22 -9.88 -9.90
CA GLY A 406 3.80 -9.86 -11.31
C GLY A 406 2.28 -9.70 -11.47
N ALA A 407 1.60 -9.15 -10.48
CA ALA A 407 0.17 -8.85 -10.51
C ALA A 407 -0.07 -7.43 -11.04
N SER A 408 -1.25 -7.19 -11.63
CA SER A 408 -1.66 -5.83 -11.95
C SER A 408 -1.85 -5.00 -10.68
N ILE A 409 -1.23 -3.83 -10.65
CA ILE A 409 -1.49 -2.82 -9.63
C ILE A 409 -2.95 -2.33 -9.79
N PRO A 410 -3.76 -2.20 -8.72
CA PRO A 410 -5.11 -1.66 -8.86
C PRO A 410 -5.11 -0.24 -9.44
N LEU A 411 -6.18 0.11 -10.17
CA LEU A 411 -6.25 1.38 -10.87
C LEU A 411 -6.42 2.54 -9.89
N GLY A 412 -5.64 3.60 -10.08
CA GLY A 412 -5.82 4.87 -9.40
C GLY A 412 -5.26 4.92 -7.98
N VAL A 413 -4.60 3.86 -7.49
CA VAL A 413 -4.02 3.84 -6.14
C VAL A 413 -3.07 5.01 -5.90
N SER A 414 -3.08 5.57 -4.69
CA SER A 414 -2.22 6.67 -4.26
C SER A 414 -0.76 6.23 -4.04
N GLY A 415 -0.54 4.98 -3.65
CA GLY A 415 0.79 4.42 -3.43
C GLY A 415 1.66 4.41 -4.68
N VAL A 416 2.97 4.30 -4.47
CA VAL A 416 3.98 4.10 -5.52
C VAL A 416 4.82 2.89 -5.15
N SER A 417 4.90 1.92 -6.06
CA SER A 417 5.72 0.72 -5.87
C SER A 417 7.18 1.07 -5.61
N LEU A 418 7.77 0.42 -4.61
CA LEU A 418 9.20 0.47 -4.29
C LEU A 418 9.97 -0.70 -4.91
N ALA A 419 9.31 -1.60 -5.64
CA ALA A 419 9.95 -2.79 -6.21
C ALA A 419 11.21 -2.44 -7.01
N PRO A 420 11.24 -1.40 -7.89
CA PRO A 420 12.46 -1.06 -8.60
C PRO A 420 13.61 -0.59 -7.73
N THR A 421 13.32 0.04 -6.60
CA THR A 421 14.36 0.47 -5.65
C THR A 421 14.85 -0.70 -4.79
N LEU A 422 13.98 -1.67 -4.50
CA LEU A 422 14.34 -2.89 -3.78
C LEU A 422 15.21 -3.80 -4.66
N THR A 423 14.75 -4.13 -5.86
CA THR A 423 15.40 -5.09 -6.76
C THR A 423 16.56 -4.48 -7.56
N GLY A 424 16.58 -3.15 -7.72
CA GLY A 424 17.50 -2.48 -8.63
C GLY A 424 17.11 -2.60 -10.11
N GLU A 425 16.00 -3.26 -10.42
CA GLU A 425 15.50 -3.49 -11.78
C GLU A 425 14.32 -2.56 -12.11
N GLY A 426 14.21 -2.14 -13.37
CA GLY A 426 13.12 -1.25 -13.79
C GLY A 426 13.33 0.21 -13.41
N LYS A 427 12.24 0.99 -13.39
CA LYS A 427 12.28 2.44 -13.18
C LYS A 427 11.40 2.84 -12.01
N GLN A 428 12.02 3.40 -10.98
CA GLN A 428 11.32 3.92 -9.81
C GLN A 428 10.45 5.11 -10.19
N ARG A 429 9.13 4.93 -10.13
CA ARG A 429 8.19 6.05 -10.19
C ARG A 429 8.39 6.95 -8.97
N ILE A 430 8.19 8.26 -9.15
CA ILE A 430 8.41 9.25 -8.08
C ILE A 430 7.11 9.50 -7.32
N ARG A 431 7.17 9.42 -5.99
CA ARG A 431 6.10 9.96 -5.14
C ARG A 431 6.32 11.45 -4.93
N ASN A 432 5.34 12.24 -5.35
CA ASN A 432 5.42 13.69 -5.24
C ASN A 432 5.10 14.17 -3.83
N PHE A 433 4.08 13.61 -3.18
CA PHE A 433 3.65 14.02 -1.85
C PHE A 433 2.93 12.90 -1.09
N LEU A 434 2.70 13.13 0.21
CA LEU A 434 1.86 12.33 1.10
C LEU A 434 0.78 13.18 1.73
N ILE A 435 -0.37 12.59 2.03
CA ILE A 435 -1.51 13.26 2.66
C ILE A 435 -1.96 12.49 3.88
N HIS A 436 -2.30 13.25 4.92
CA HIS A 436 -2.88 12.70 6.14
C HIS A 436 -4.00 13.62 6.62
N GLU A 437 -4.99 13.04 7.28
CA GLU A 437 -6.18 13.68 7.79
C GLU A 437 -6.44 13.26 9.24
N THR A 438 -6.92 14.21 10.04
CA THR A 438 -7.45 13.90 11.37
C THR A 438 -8.22 15.08 11.94
N ASN A 439 -9.34 14.79 12.62
CA ASN A 439 -10.03 15.75 13.49
C ASN A 439 -10.30 17.12 12.84
N GLY A 440 -10.61 17.14 11.53
CA GLY A 440 -10.88 18.34 10.73
C GLY A 440 -9.63 19.08 10.22
N GLN A 441 -8.42 18.54 10.43
CA GLN A 441 -7.17 19.01 9.84
C GLN A 441 -6.73 18.06 8.72
N ALA A 442 -5.98 18.61 7.77
CA ALA A 442 -5.25 17.85 6.77
C ALA A 442 -3.79 18.30 6.73
N SER A 443 -2.89 17.40 6.33
CA SER A 443 -1.48 17.73 6.10
C SER A 443 -0.98 17.15 4.79
N ILE A 444 -0.01 17.82 4.19
CA ILE A 444 0.70 17.36 3.01
C ILE A 444 2.20 17.42 3.24
N ILE A 445 2.92 16.34 2.94
CA ILE A 445 4.37 16.28 2.95
C ILE A 445 4.84 16.26 1.51
N ARG A 446 5.61 17.26 1.09
CA ARG A 446 6.20 17.34 -0.25
C ARG A 446 7.70 17.62 -0.14
N GLY A 447 8.50 16.63 -0.50
CA GLY A 447 9.95 16.66 -0.33
C GLY A 447 10.35 16.81 1.15
N ARG A 448 10.96 17.95 1.49
CA ARG A 448 11.36 18.28 2.87
C ARG A 448 10.30 19.02 3.67
N TYR A 449 9.29 19.59 3.01
CA TYR A 449 8.31 20.44 3.67
C TYR A 449 7.06 19.66 4.06
N LYS A 450 6.52 19.97 5.22
CA LYS A 450 5.21 19.53 5.68
C LYS A 450 4.33 20.74 5.95
N PHE A 451 3.19 20.78 5.29
CA PHE A 451 2.15 21.79 5.50
C PHE A 451 0.98 21.16 6.25
N ILE A 452 0.44 21.86 7.25
CA ILE A 452 -0.75 21.47 8.01
C ILE A 452 -1.80 22.57 7.89
N ARG A 453 -2.96 22.19 7.35
CA ARG A 453 -4.14 23.03 7.22
C ARG A 453 -4.83 23.21 8.58
N PRO A 454 -5.32 24.42 8.90
CA PRO A 454 -6.17 24.66 10.07
C PRO A 454 -7.39 23.73 10.10
N LYS A 455 -7.96 23.54 11.28
CA LYS A 455 -9.30 22.95 11.39
C LYS A 455 -10.34 23.79 10.65
N HIS A 456 -11.24 23.13 9.93
CA HIS A 456 -12.45 23.80 9.42
C HIS A 456 -13.22 24.41 10.60
N ALA A 457 -13.63 25.68 10.48
CA ALA A 457 -14.50 26.29 11.46
C ALA A 457 -15.85 25.54 11.46
N SER A 458 -16.16 24.82 12.53
CA SER A 458 -17.46 24.19 12.66
C SER A 458 -18.51 25.29 12.84
N ASN A 459 -19.42 25.43 11.88
CA ASN A 459 -20.63 26.23 12.03
C ASN A 459 -21.54 25.54 13.07
N GLY A 460 -21.28 25.80 14.35
CA GLY A 460 -22.09 25.30 15.47
C GLY A 460 -21.42 24.20 16.28
N SER A 461 -20.68 24.57 17.32
CA SER A 461 -20.90 24.08 18.68
C SER A 461 -19.90 24.71 19.66
N SER A 462 -20.43 24.96 20.84
CA SER A 462 -19.90 25.65 22.03
C SER A 462 -18.38 25.83 22.17
N LYS A 463 -18.00 27.00 22.69
CA LYS A 463 -16.73 27.30 23.36
C LYS A 463 -16.40 26.24 24.43
N ARG A 464 -15.86 25.08 24.06
CA ARG A 464 -15.17 24.20 25.00
C ARG A 464 -13.88 24.91 25.41
N LYS A 465 -13.72 25.19 26.72
CA LYS A 465 -12.49 25.77 27.26
C LYS A 465 -11.29 24.97 26.75
N PRO A 466 -10.21 25.61 26.28
CA PRO A 466 -9.02 24.90 25.83
C PRO A 466 -8.44 24.15 27.02
N THR A 467 -8.66 22.83 27.07
CA THR A 467 -7.81 21.95 27.84
C THR A 467 -6.39 22.10 27.30
N ARG A 468 -5.40 22.05 28.20
CA ARG A 468 -3.96 22.10 27.90
C ARG A 468 -3.69 21.44 26.53
N LYS A 469 -3.22 22.21 25.54
CA LYS A 469 -2.96 21.70 24.19
C LYS A 469 -2.00 20.52 24.33
N LYS A 470 -2.48 19.28 24.08
CA LYS A 470 -1.68 18.04 24.24
C LYS A 470 -0.32 18.13 23.55
N ASP A 471 -0.27 18.86 22.44
CA ASP A 471 0.92 19.02 21.59
C ASP A 471 1.48 20.45 21.58
N GLY A 472 0.96 21.36 22.43
CA GLY A 472 1.44 22.74 22.51
C GLY A 472 1.15 23.65 21.29
N LYS A 473 0.60 23.13 20.19
CA LYS A 473 0.31 23.88 18.95
C LYS A 473 -1.13 24.38 18.85
N ASP A 474 -1.35 25.42 18.04
CA ASP A 474 -2.69 25.94 17.71
C ASP A 474 -3.24 25.25 16.45
N PRO A 475 -4.25 24.36 16.58
CA PRO A 475 -4.79 23.63 15.43
C PRO A 475 -5.57 24.51 14.46
N ASN A 476 -5.83 25.78 14.80
CA ASN A 476 -6.53 26.73 13.93
C ASN A 476 -5.56 27.61 13.12
N LYS A 477 -4.25 27.37 13.19
CA LYS A 477 -3.25 28.11 12.43
C LYS A 477 -2.74 27.31 11.25
N TRP A 478 -2.43 28.04 10.17
CA TRP A 478 -1.65 27.55 9.06
C TRP A 478 -0.24 27.25 9.59
N GLN A 479 0.24 26.04 9.36
CA GLN A 479 1.55 25.60 9.85
C GLN A 479 2.37 25.01 8.70
N LEU A 480 3.64 25.37 8.61
CA LEU A 480 4.59 24.85 7.63
C LEU A 480 5.91 24.54 8.33
N TYR A 481 6.45 23.34 8.13
CA TYR A 481 7.68 22.89 8.74
C TYR A 481 8.65 22.35 7.70
N ASP A 482 9.94 22.55 7.95
CA ASP A 482 11.01 21.91 7.20
C ASP A 482 11.49 20.67 7.97
N LEU A 483 11.01 19.49 7.59
CA LEU A 483 11.27 18.23 8.29
C LEU A 483 12.73 17.76 8.21
N HIS A 484 13.54 18.33 7.33
CA HIS A 484 14.97 18.00 7.28
C HIS A 484 15.70 18.61 8.48
N THR A 485 15.45 19.89 8.76
CA THR A 485 16.12 20.62 9.84
C THR A 485 15.31 20.67 11.15
N ASP A 486 14.01 20.38 11.08
CA ASP A 486 13.06 20.51 12.17
C ASP A 486 12.03 19.36 12.16
N ALA A 487 12.54 18.13 12.37
CA ALA A 487 11.70 16.93 12.47
C ALA A 487 10.73 16.96 13.67
N ALA A 488 11.02 17.80 14.68
CA ALA A 488 10.17 18.00 15.86
C ALA A 488 9.09 19.07 15.64
N GLU A 489 8.98 19.66 14.44
CA GLU A 489 7.98 20.66 14.08
C GLU A 489 7.94 21.86 15.07
N ALA A 490 9.10 22.29 15.54
CA ALA A 490 9.25 23.37 16.50
C ALA A 490 8.96 24.75 15.89
N ASN A 491 9.44 25.00 14.67
CA ASN A 491 9.54 26.31 14.02
C ASN A 491 8.56 26.42 12.85
N ASN A 492 7.44 27.13 13.06
CA ASN A 492 6.43 27.32 12.02
C ASN A 492 6.89 28.40 11.00
N LEU A 493 7.05 28.01 9.74
CA LEU A 493 7.50 28.82 8.61
C LEU A 493 6.36 29.40 7.75
N ALA A 494 5.10 29.25 8.17
CA ALA A 494 3.96 29.57 7.30
C ALA A 494 3.87 31.05 6.92
N MET A 495 4.31 31.96 7.81
CA MET A 495 4.30 33.40 7.54
C MET A 495 5.48 33.82 6.67
N GLU A 496 6.59 33.11 6.76
CA GLU A 496 7.82 33.32 5.99
C GLU A 496 7.71 32.78 4.56
N GLN A 497 6.87 31.74 4.32
CA GLN A 497 6.71 31.11 3.00
C GLN A 497 5.25 31.05 2.51
N PRO A 498 4.56 32.21 2.34
CA PRO A 498 3.13 32.23 2.02
C PRO A 498 2.78 31.68 0.64
N GLN A 499 3.71 31.71 -0.32
CA GLN A 499 3.49 31.15 -1.66
C GLN A 499 3.45 29.61 -1.60
N LEU A 500 4.39 28.99 -0.88
CA LEU A 500 4.43 27.54 -0.70
C LEU A 500 3.18 27.06 0.06
N VAL A 501 2.74 27.80 1.09
CA VAL A 501 1.49 27.52 1.80
C VAL A 501 0.31 27.50 0.84
N ARG A 502 0.15 28.52 -0.03
CA ARG A 502 -0.95 28.56 -1.01
C ARG A 502 -0.92 27.37 -1.97
N GLU A 503 0.26 27.03 -2.47
CA GLU A 503 0.44 25.91 -3.40
C GLU A 503 0.10 24.56 -2.76
N LEU A 504 0.66 24.27 -1.59
CA LEU A 504 0.40 23.03 -0.85
C LEU A 504 -1.06 22.93 -0.42
N ASN A 505 -1.68 24.06 -0.08
CA ASN A 505 -3.10 24.11 0.22
C ASN A 505 -3.97 23.78 -1.00
N GLN A 506 -3.64 24.31 -2.18
CA GLN A 506 -4.37 23.97 -3.41
C GLN A 506 -4.25 22.48 -3.75
N LEU A 507 -3.07 21.88 -3.55
CA LEU A 507 -2.86 20.45 -3.75
C LEU A 507 -3.72 19.60 -2.81
N LEU A 508 -3.80 19.95 -1.52
CA LEU A 508 -4.68 19.26 -0.58
C LEU A 508 -6.14 19.25 -1.04
N THR A 509 -6.67 20.40 -1.49
CA THR A 509 -8.05 20.47 -2.01
C THR A 509 -8.23 19.61 -3.27
N ALA A 510 -7.23 19.57 -4.16
CA ALA A 510 -7.28 18.72 -5.35
C ALA A 510 -7.31 17.21 -5.00
N GLU A 511 -6.75 16.85 -3.85
CA GLU A 511 -6.71 15.48 -3.31
C GLU A 511 -7.90 15.15 -2.42
N ARG A 512 -8.98 15.94 -2.53
CA ARG A 512 -10.30 15.65 -1.96
C ARG A 512 -10.38 15.59 -0.44
N VAL A 513 -9.41 16.18 0.28
CA VAL A 513 -9.47 16.29 1.75
C VAL A 513 -10.59 17.21 2.28
N ASP A 514 -11.26 17.95 1.38
CA ASP A 514 -12.41 18.80 1.70
C ASP A 514 -13.76 18.06 1.57
N GLU A 515 -13.75 16.81 1.13
CA GLU A 515 -14.96 16.01 0.98
C GLU A 515 -15.59 15.64 2.34
N PRO A 516 -16.93 15.47 2.38
CA PRO A 516 -17.59 15.06 3.59
C PRO A 516 -17.13 13.65 3.97
N ALA A 517 -17.03 13.44 5.26
CA ALA A 517 -16.55 12.20 5.81
C ALA A 517 -17.49 11.03 5.39
N GLY A 518 -16.93 9.97 4.82
CA GLY A 518 -17.64 8.88 4.12
C GLY A 518 -17.56 8.99 2.61
N PHE A 519 -16.88 10.00 2.08
CA PHE A 519 -16.47 10.04 0.68
C PHE A 519 -15.45 8.94 0.38
N ALA A 520 -15.51 8.40 -0.82
CA ALA A 520 -14.51 7.50 -1.37
C ALA A 520 -14.52 7.60 -2.90
N ASN A 521 -13.47 7.07 -3.54
CA ASN A 521 -13.50 6.89 -4.98
C ASN A 521 -14.59 5.90 -5.38
N THR A 522 -15.20 6.09 -6.55
CA THR A 522 -16.29 5.25 -7.09
C THR A 522 -15.82 4.52 -8.33
N TYR A 523 -16.45 3.39 -8.65
CA TYR A 523 -16.03 2.52 -9.75
C TYR A 523 -17.08 2.51 -10.86
N HIS A 524 -16.65 2.75 -12.10
CA HIS A 524 -17.56 2.91 -13.23
C HIS A 524 -17.04 2.18 -14.47
N ASP A 525 -17.92 1.40 -15.09
CA ASP A 525 -17.64 0.68 -16.32
C ASP A 525 -18.35 1.35 -17.51
N TRP A 526 -17.67 1.36 -18.65
CA TRP A 526 -18.23 1.80 -19.91
C TRP A 526 -19.36 0.86 -20.35
N ARG A 527 -20.47 1.44 -20.81
CA ARG A 527 -21.62 0.75 -21.41
C ARG A 527 -22.15 1.43 -22.68
N GLY A 528 -21.37 2.36 -23.24
CA GLY A 528 -21.77 3.13 -24.42
C GLY A 528 -21.76 2.31 -25.71
N ASN A 529 -22.66 2.65 -26.65
CA ASN A 529 -22.84 1.93 -27.91
C ASN A 529 -21.81 2.35 -28.98
N GLY A 530 -20.66 1.69 -29.02
CA GLY A 530 -19.69 1.80 -30.11
C GLY A 530 -18.93 3.13 -30.18
N ALA A 531 -18.17 3.33 -31.25
CA ALA A 531 -17.17 4.41 -31.40
C ALA A 531 -17.71 5.86 -31.42
N GLN A 532 -19.01 6.06 -31.25
CA GLN A 532 -19.65 7.38 -31.17
C GLN A 532 -20.09 7.75 -29.74
N GLY A 533 -20.02 6.82 -28.79
CA GLY A 533 -20.40 7.11 -27.40
C GLY A 533 -19.48 8.17 -26.80
N GLY A 534 -20.05 9.30 -26.40
CA GLY A 534 -19.31 10.41 -25.79
C GLY A 534 -18.84 10.04 -24.39
N LEU A 535 -17.54 10.23 -24.11
CA LEU A 535 -16.94 9.96 -22.80
C LEU A 535 -17.58 10.78 -21.68
N HIS A 536 -18.05 11.99 -22.01
CA HIS A 536 -18.70 12.93 -21.10
C HIS A 536 -20.18 12.59 -20.77
N GLU A 537 -20.79 11.65 -21.50
CA GLU A 537 -22.22 11.36 -21.41
C GLU A 537 -22.51 10.35 -20.30
N ALA A 538 -23.34 10.75 -19.34
CA ALA A 538 -23.75 9.90 -18.21
C ALA A 538 -24.34 8.54 -18.63
N SER A 539 -25.11 8.50 -19.72
CA SER A 539 -25.74 7.27 -20.22
C SER A 539 -24.74 6.19 -20.63
N ASN A 540 -23.52 6.57 -20.98
CA ASN A 540 -22.48 5.64 -21.42
C ASN A 540 -21.68 5.01 -20.26
N TRP A 541 -22.02 5.32 -19.01
CA TRP A 541 -21.37 4.80 -17.82
C TRP A 541 -22.35 4.11 -16.90
N THR A 542 -21.93 3.04 -16.22
CA THR A 542 -22.70 2.46 -15.13
C THR A 542 -22.87 3.45 -13.99
N ASP A 543 -24.02 3.41 -13.32
CA ASP A 543 -24.17 4.04 -12.02
C ASP A 543 -23.41 3.22 -10.98
N TYR A 544 -22.88 3.86 -9.94
CA TYR A 544 -22.25 3.20 -8.81
C TYR A 544 -23.21 3.14 -7.63
N ARG A 545 -23.32 1.98 -6.98
CA ARG A 545 -24.13 1.79 -5.77
C ARG A 545 -23.48 0.76 -4.86
N TYR A 546 -23.07 1.20 -3.67
CA TYR A 546 -22.62 0.34 -2.59
C TYR A 546 -23.75 0.15 -1.57
N GLU A 547 -24.20 -1.09 -1.40
CA GLU A 547 -25.29 -1.46 -0.50
C GLU A 547 -25.00 -2.75 0.27
N ASN A 548 -25.59 -2.87 1.47
CA ASN A 548 -25.60 -4.09 2.28
C ASN A 548 -26.89 -4.12 3.11
N GLU A 549 -27.61 -5.25 3.10
CA GLU A 549 -28.90 -5.43 3.80
C GLU A 549 -29.90 -4.29 3.55
N GLU A 550 -30.12 -3.95 2.28
CA GLU A 550 -31.05 -2.87 1.84
C GLU A 550 -30.64 -1.44 2.26
N ILE A 551 -29.52 -1.28 2.97
CA ILE A 551 -28.95 0.03 3.29
C ILE A 551 -28.01 0.44 2.16
N ILE A 552 -28.32 1.56 1.51
CA ILE A 552 -27.45 2.20 0.53
C ILE A 552 -26.48 3.11 1.27
N TYR A 553 -25.19 2.77 1.23
CA TYR A 553 -24.14 3.55 1.88
C TYR A 553 -23.60 4.64 0.97
N MET A 554 -23.53 4.36 -0.33
CA MET A 554 -23.06 5.29 -1.33
C MET A 554 -23.76 5.01 -2.65
N GLU A 555 -24.20 6.07 -3.30
CA GLU A 555 -24.71 6.01 -4.67
C GLU A 555 -24.12 7.19 -5.44
N GLU A 556 -23.61 6.92 -6.63
CA GLU A 556 -23.14 7.96 -7.54
C GLU A 556 -23.65 7.70 -8.96
N LYS A 557 -24.32 8.72 -9.51
CA LYS A 557 -24.86 8.75 -10.86
C LYS A 557 -24.32 9.97 -11.61
N GLY A 558 -24.47 9.94 -12.92
CA GLY A 558 -24.25 11.10 -13.79
C GLY A 558 -23.01 10.96 -14.67
N SER A 559 -22.41 12.10 -15.03
CA SER A 559 -21.22 12.17 -15.87
C SER A 559 -19.94 11.96 -15.06
N PRO A 560 -18.80 11.64 -15.72
CA PRO A 560 -17.51 11.48 -15.06
C PRO A 560 -17.08 12.63 -14.15
N LYS A 561 -16.40 12.28 -13.06
CA LYS A 561 -15.88 13.20 -12.04
C LYS A 561 -14.52 12.73 -11.54
N LEU A 562 -13.82 13.64 -10.85
CA LEU A 562 -12.53 13.37 -10.19
C LEU A 562 -12.55 12.32 -9.05
N SER A 563 -13.70 11.72 -8.74
CA SER A 563 -13.83 10.55 -7.85
C SER A 563 -13.79 9.21 -8.59
N TRP A 564 -13.93 9.21 -9.92
CA TRP A 564 -14.19 7.99 -10.69
C TRP A 564 -12.91 7.24 -11.04
N CYS A 565 -12.80 6.01 -10.57
CA CYS A 565 -11.96 4.97 -11.15
C CYS A 565 -12.75 4.27 -12.26
N ALA A 566 -12.50 4.65 -13.50
CA ALA A 566 -13.31 4.25 -14.64
C ALA A 566 -12.60 3.26 -15.57
N ALA A 567 -13.37 2.43 -16.27
CA ALA A 567 -12.85 1.43 -17.21
C ALA A 567 -13.61 1.42 -18.54
N ILE A 568 -12.88 1.51 -19.64
CA ILE A 568 -13.36 1.14 -20.98
C ILE A 568 -12.94 -0.30 -21.22
N ASN A 569 -13.90 -1.23 -21.25
CA ASN A 569 -13.64 -2.65 -21.24
C ASN A 569 -13.24 -3.20 -22.62
N LEU A 570 -12.68 -4.41 -22.62
CA LEU A 570 -12.20 -5.04 -23.84
C LEU A 570 -13.36 -5.24 -24.83
N GLY A 571 -13.18 -4.78 -26.07
CA GLY A 571 -14.20 -4.81 -27.12
C GLY A 571 -15.03 -3.52 -27.22
N ASP A 572 -14.97 -2.65 -26.21
CA ASP A 572 -15.67 -1.37 -26.22
C ASP A 572 -14.88 -0.27 -26.92
N SER A 573 -15.58 0.80 -27.29
CA SER A 573 -14.98 2.00 -27.89
C SER A 573 -15.66 3.26 -27.35
N ALA A 574 -14.86 4.26 -27.00
CA ALA A 574 -15.32 5.55 -26.49
C ALA A 574 -14.72 6.73 -27.27
N LEU A 575 -15.45 7.84 -27.29
CA LEU A 575 -15.06 9.09 -27.95
C LEU A 575 -14.99 10.25 -26.95
N ALA A 576 -13.81 10.80 -26.75
CA ALA A 576 -13.63 12.06 -26.03
C ALA A 576 -13.77 13.25 -27.00
N SER A 577 -14.97 13.84 -27.01
CA SER A 577 -15.35 15.03 -27.78
C SER A 577 -15.57 16.28 -26.92
N LYS A 578 -15.49 16.15 -25.59
CA LYS A 578 -15.51 17.25 -24.61
C LYS A 578 -14.58 16.91 -23.46
N ASP A 579 -14.10 17.94 -22.77
CA ASP A 579 -13.26 17.79 -21.60
C ASP A 579 -13.96 16.92 -20.55
N THR A 580 -13.24 15.93 -20.03
CA THR A 580 -13.78 14.93 -19.11
C THR A 580 -12.77 14.62 -18.03
N ASP A 581 -13.23 14.57 -16.78
CA ASP A 581 -12.41 14.39 -15.59
C ASP A 581 -12.64 13.01 -14.94
N PHE A 582 -11.56 12.37 -14.49
CA PHE A 582 -11.57 11.11 -13.76
C PHE A 582 -10.56 11.14 -12.61
N LEU A 583 -10.74 10.30 -11.59
CA LEU A 583 -9.63 9.97 -10.69
C LEU A 583 -8.59 9.15 -11.47
N ALA A 584 -9.05 8.11 -12.14
CA ALA A 584 -8.21 7.27 -13.00
C ALA A 584 -9.04 6.62 -14.11
N LEU A 585 -8.41 6.36 -15.26
CA LEU A 585 -9.05 5.75 -16.42
C LEU A 585 -8.22 4.57 -16.96
N LYS A 586 -8.81 3.38 -16.94
CA LYS A 586 -8.28 2.19 -17.61
C LYS A 586 -8.88 2.07 -19.01
N VAL A 587 -8.03 1.94 -20.01
CA VAL A 587 -8.43 1.69 -21.41
C VAL A 587 -7.99 0.27 -21.79
N ALA A 588 -8.93 -0.67 -21.74
CA ALA A 588 -8.74 -2.04 -22.25
C ALA A 588 -9.39 -2.27 -23.61
N GLY A 589 -10.39 -1.45 -23.96
CA GLY A 589 -10.93 -1.31 -25.30
C GLY A 589 -10.23 -0.20 -26.10
N SER A 590 -11.00 0.65 -26.77
CA SER A 590 -10.46 1.78 -27.56
C SER A 590 -10.97 3.13 -27.08
N LEU A 591 -10.11 4.15 -27.10
CA LEU A 591 -10.46 5.54 -26.80
C LEU A 591 -9.93 6.47 -27.90
N THR A 592 -10.81 7.25 -28.53
CA THR A 592 -10.42 8.33 -29.45
C THR A 592 -10.52 9.67 -28.75
N VAL A 593 -9.47 10.50 -28.81
CA VAL A 593 -9.46 11.85 -28.23
C VAL A 593 -9.38 12.90 -29.34
N GLN A 594 -10.46 13.66 -29.51
CA GLN A 594 -10.59 14.64 -30.59
C GLN A 594 -9.79 15.92 -30.34
N LYS A 595 -9.43 16.59 -31.42
CA LYS A 595 -8.79 17.90 -31.39
C LYS A 595 -9.62 18.90 -30.57
N GLY A 596 -8.94 19.64 -29.70
CA GLY A 596 -9.56 20.64 -28.83
C GLY A 596 -10.19 20.06 -27.55
N THR A 597 -10.05 18.75 -27.33
CA THR A 597 -10.56 18.04 -26.15
C THR A 597 -9.44 17.47 -25.30
N SER A 598 -9.67 17.46 -23.99
CA SER A 598 -8.78 16.91 -22.97
C SER A 598 -9.44 15.77 -22.19
N VAL A 599 -8.74 14.66 -22.02
CA VAL A 599 -9.07 13.67 -21.00
C VAL A 599 -8.15 13.91 -19.81
N ASN A 600 -8.74 14.38 -18.70
CA ASN A 600 -8.01 14.69 -17.49
C ASN A 600 -8.20 13.54 -16.50
N VAL A 601 -7.11 12.91 -16.10
CA VAL A 601 -7.08 11.96 -15.00
C VAL A 601 -6.29 12.58 -13.85
N HIS A 602 -6.75 12.42 -12.63
CA HIS A 602 -6.01 12.96 -11.49
C HIS A 602 -4.78 12.08 -11.19
N ASN A 603 -4.98 10.77 -11.04
CA ASN A 603 -3.91 9.83 -10.72
C ASN A 603 -3.29 9.21 -11.97
N GLU A 604 -4.02 8.38 -12.72
CA GLU A 604 -3.43 7.70 -13.86
C GLU A 604 -4.41 7.42 -15.00
N LEU A 605 -3.85 7.41 -16.22
CA LEU A 605 -4.48 6.80 -17.38
C LEU A 605 -3.63 5.61 -17.77
N ARG A 606 -4.25 4.45 -17.89
CA ARG A 606 -3.56 3.20 -18.19
C ARG A 606 -4.16 2.52 -19.40
N VAL A 607 -3.35 2.33 -20.44
CA VAL A 607 -3.70 1.52 -21.61
C VAL A 607 -3.15 0.11 -21.40
N THR A 608 -4.03 -0.88 -21.30
CA THR A 608 -3.65 -2.27 -21.00
C THR A 608 -3.20 -3.01 -22.25
N GLU A 609 -2.78 -4.28 -22.11
CA GLU A 609 -2.22 -5.12 -23.20
C GLU A 609 -3.06 -5.21 -24.48
N LYS A 610 -4.37 -4.98 -24.42
CA LYS A 610 -5.27 -4.98 -25.60
C LYS A 610 -5.95 -3.64 -25.84
N GLY A 611 -5.59 -2.65 -25.01
CA GLY A 611 -6.11 -1.31 -25.07
C GLY A 611 -5.49 -0.49 -26.19
N SER A 612 -6.26 0.47 -26.69
CA SER A 612 -5.81 1.39 -27.73
C SER A 612 -6.30 2.81 -27.45
N VAL A 613 -5.40 3.78 -27.51
CA VAL A 613 -5.76 5.20 -27.50
C VAL A 613 -5.37 5.82 -28.85
N TYR A 614 -6.28 6.52 -29.51
CA TYR A 614 -6.01 7.29 -30.72
C TYR A 614 -6.15 8.78 -30.44
N LEU A 615 -5.04 9.52 -30.51
CA LEU A 615 -5.04 10.97 -30.41
C LEU A 615 -5.29 11.56 -31.79
N ALA A 616 -6.47 12.17 -31.96
CA ALA A 616 -6.86 12.89 -33.17
C ALA A 616 -6.61 14.39 -33.01
N GLY A 617 -5.43 14.76 -32.49
CA GLY A 617 -5.05 16.13 -32.12
C GLY A 617 -5.50 16.56 -30.71
N GLY A 618 -6.08 15.64 -29.92
CA GLY A 618 -6.50 15.89 -28.54
C GLY A 618 -5.38 15.80 -27.52
N SER A 619 -5.73 15.96 -26.24
CA SER A 619 -4.78 15.98 -25.12
C SER A 619 -5.12 14.98 -24.02
N LEU A 620 -4.10 14.38 -23.41
CA LEU A 620 -4.21 13.64 -22.16
C LEU A 620 -3.50 14.44 -21.06
N PHE A 621 -4.15 14.58 -19.90
CA PHE A 621 -3.57 15.23 -18.72
C PHE A 621 -3.56 14.25 -17.56
N SER A 622 -2.44 14.20 -16.83
CA SER A 622 -2.37 13.43 -15.59
C SER A 622 -1.46 14.11 -14.56
N LYS A 623 -1.89 14.19 -13.29
CA LYS A 623 -1.04 14.73 -12.21
C LYS A 623 0.06 13.77 -11.79
N ARG A 624 -0.02 12.49 -12.17
CA ARG A 624 1.04 11.51 -11.90
C ARG A 624 1.62 10.95 -13.18
N TRP A 625 0.88 10.11 -13.91
CA TRP A 625 1.39 9.53 -15.15
C TRP A 625 0.31 9.08 -16.13
N VAL A 626 0.75 8.94 -17.37
CA VAL A 626 0.07 8.16 -18.42
C VAL A 626 0.94 6.96 -18.74
N GLU A 627 0.34 5.77 -18.75
CA GLU A 627 1.04 4.50 -19.00
C GLU A 627 0.44 3.74 -20.18
N ILE A 628 1.32 3.33 -21.11
CA ILE A 628 1.02 2.35 -22.15
C ILE A 628 1.74 1.05 -21.79
N GLN A 629 0.99 0.04 -21.34
CA GLN A 629 1.55 -1.24 -20.95
C GLN A 629 2.01 -2.05 -22.17
N ALA A 630 2.84 -3.06 -21.94
CA ALA A 630 3.21 -4.03 -22.98
C ALA A 630 1.95 -4.61 -23.64
N GLY A 631 1.92 -4.67 -24.97
CA GLY A 631 0.76 -5.03 -25.79
C GLY A 631 -0.20 -3.87 -26.09
N GLY A 632 -0.32 -2.89 -25.19
CA GLY A 632 -1.16 -1.71 -25.38
C GLY A 632 -0.63 -0.79 -26.47
N MET A 633 -1.50 0.09 -26.97
CA MET A 633 -1.19 0.93 -28.13
C MET A 633 -1.61 2.39 -27.95
N LEU A 634 -0.71 3.32 -28.29
CA LEU A 634 -1.02 4.73 -28.47
C LEU A 634 -0.75 5.13 -29.92
N ASN A 635 -1.75 5.74 -30.54
CA ASN A 635 -1.77 6.07 -31.96
C ASN A 635 -2.02 7.56 -32.17
N GLY A 636 -1.67 8.05 -33.36
CA GLY A 636 -2.10 9.37 -33.81
C GLY A 636 -1.10 10.48 -33.51
N HIS A 637 -1.61 11.67 -33.24
CA HIS A 637 -0.84 12.86 -32.88
C HIS A 637 -1.63 13.70 -31.87
N GLY A 638 -0.94 14.39 -30.96
CA GLY A 638 -1.61 15.15 -29.91
C GLY A 638 -0.64 15.57 -28.81
N GLN A 639 -1.19 15.80 -27.62
CA GLN A 639 -0.41 16.23 -26.46
C GLN A 639 -0.62 15.30 -25.26
N ILE A 640 0.44 15.09 -24.49
CA ILE A 640 0.38 14.44 -23.18
C ILE A 640 1.01 15.40 -22.19
N HIS A 641 0.29 15.74 -21.13
CA HIS A 641 0.74 16.63 -20.05
C HIS A 641 0.92 15.81 -18.78
N SER A 642 1.97 14.99 -18.76
CA SER A 642 2.31 14.11 -17.64
C SER A 642 3.66 13.43 -17.83
N ALA A 643 4.16 12.78 -16.78
CA ALA A 643 5.15 11.73 -16.95
C ALA A 643 4.56 10.59 -17.80
N PHE A 644 5.28 10.16 -18.82
CA PHE A 644 4.81 9.18 -19.79
C PHE A 644 5.66 7.91 -19.75
N TYR A 645 5.01 6.77 -19.50
CA TYR A 645 5.65 5.47 -19.43
C TYR A 645 5.14 4.61 -20.59
N ASN A 646 6.03 4.14 -21.45
CA ASN A 646 5.67 3.27 -22.58
C ASN A 646 6.45 1.96 -22.56
N SER A 647 5.73 0.86 -22.47
CA SER A 647 6.23 -0.49 -22.77
C SER A 647 5.48 -1.14 -23.94
N GLY A 648 4.46 -0.46 -24.48
CA GLY A 648 3.64 -0.92 -25.59
C GLY A 648 4.10 -0.42 -26.96
N SER A 649 3.15 -0.27 -27.88
CA SER A 649 3.39 0.24 -29.24
C SER A 649 2.99 1.70 -29.37
N LEU A 650 3.88 2.53 -29.91
CA LEU A 650 3.55 3.88 -30.37
C LEU A 650 3.43 3.88 -31.89
N VAL A 651 2.30 4.34 -32.42
CA VAL A 651 2.02 4.43 -33.86
C VAL A 651 1.80 5.90 -34.22
N LEU A 652 2.86 6.58 -34.68
CA LEU A 652 2.88 8.05 -34.74
C LEU A 652 2.76 8.59 -36.17
N HIS A 653 2.13 9.76 -36.32
CA HIS A 653 2.11 10.48 -37.59
C HIS A 653 3.45 11.17 -37.88
N LEU A 654 3.83 11.19 -39.16
CA LEU A 654 5.02 11.90 -39.64
C LEU A 654 4.81 13.41 -39.80
N ASP A 655 3.57 13.85 -40.04
CA ASP A 655 3.24 15.26 -40.24
C ASP A 655 3.28 16.08 -38.93
N ASN A 656 3.03 15.42 -37.78
CA ASN A 656 2.91 16.08 -36.49
C ASN A 656 3.53 15.21 -35.38
N PRO A 657 4.56 15.70 -34.67
CA PRO A 657 5.13 14.96 -33.55
C PRO A 657 4.13 14.85 -32.39
N LEU A 658 4.21 13.74 -31.66
CA LEU A 658 3.61 13.63 -30.34
C LEU A 658 4.34 14.57 -29.36
N GLN A 659 3.61 15.48 -28.73
CA GLN A 659 4.15 16.45 -27.78
C GLN A 659 3.92 15.95 -26.35
N ILE A 660 4.97 15.74 -25.58
CA ILE A 660 4.89 15.25 -24.21
C ILE A 660 5.48 16.31 -23.26
N HIS A 661 4.63 16.98 -22.50
CA HIS A 661 5.01 17.95 -21.48
C HIS A 661 5.25 17.21 -20.15
N GLY A 662 6.36 16.46 -20.12
CA GLY A 662 6.83 15.68 -18.98
C GLY A 662 7.98 14.75 -19.35
N PRO A 663 8.55 14.01 -18.37
CA PRO A 663 9.56 13.00 -18.63
C PRO A 663 8.96 11.79 -19.35
N VAL A 664 9.72 11.22 -20.28
CA VAL A 664 9.34 10.04 -21.07
C VAL A 664 10.27 8.88 -20.70
N HIS A 665 9.67 7.75 -20.33
CA HIS A 665 10.35 6.49 -20.07
C HIS A 665 9.96 5.47 -21.13
N LEU A 666 10.91 5.10 -21.99
CA LEU A 666 10.67 4.29 -23.17
C LEU A 666 11.20 2.87 -23.06
N SER A 667 10.32 1.97 -23.48
CA SER A 667 10.55 0.61 -23.95
C SER A 667 9.58 0.37 -25.11
N GLY A 668 9.31 -0.88 -25.46
CA GLY A 668 8.31 -1.25 -26.46
C GLY A 668 8.73 -0.87 -27.90
N ILE A 669 7.76 -0.69 -28.79
CA ILE A 669 8.02 -0.60 -30.24
C ILE A 669 7.50 0.73 -30.81
N LEU A 670 8.26 1.34 -31.70
CA LEU A 670 7.80 2.46 -32.53
C LEU A 670 7.37 1.98 -33.91
N LYS A 671 6.21 2.45 -34.35
CA LYS A 671 5.68 2.33 -35.72
C LYS A 671 5.25 3.72 -36.19
N VAL A 672 5.09 3.88 -37.49
CA VAL A 672 4.62 5.13 -38.09
C VAL A 672 3.40 4.91 -38.96
N GLU A 673 2.48 5.87 -38.93
CA GLU A 673 1.37 5.92 -39.87
C GLU A 673 1.86 6.49 -41.22
N LYS A 674 1.27 6.00 -42.31
CA LYS A 674 1.57 6.47 -43.65
C LYS A 674 1.29 7.97 -43.76
N ALA A 675 2.24 8.74 -44.28
CA ALA A 675 2.06 10.17 -44.48
C ALA A 675 0.88 10.43 -45.44
N LYS A 676 0.04 11.43 -45.14
CA LYS A 676 -1.05 11.84 -46.04
C LYS A 676 -0.52 12.56 -47.30
N ARG A 677 0.74 12.99 -47.27
CA ARG A 677 1.42 13.68 -48.37
C ARG A 677 2.73 12.94 -48.68
N LYS A 678 3.12 12.93 -49.95
CA LYS A 678 4.44 12.41 -50.36
C LYS A 678 5.49 13.34 -49.76
N MET A 679 6.21 12.87 -48.74
CA MET A 679 7.25 13.66 -48.07
C MET A 679 8.62 13.18 -48.55
N ASP A 680 9.30 14.02 -49.32
CA ASP A 680 10.71 13.83 -49.70
C ASP A 680 11.60 14.46 -48.61
N LEU A 681 11.44 13.97 -47.39
CA LEU A 681 12.21 14.42 -46.23
C LEU A 681 13.11 13.28 -45.75
N ASP A 682 14.39 13.58 -45.57
CA ASP A 682 15.35 12.64 -45.01
C ASP A 682 15.29 12.60 -43.47
N LYS A 683 14.45 13.45 -42.86
CA LYS A 683 14.35 13.61 -41.40
C LYS A 683 12.92 13.91 -40.94
N PHE A 684 12.44 13.18 -39.93
CA PHE A 684 11.16 13.42 -39.27
C PHE A 684 11.33 13.45 -37.75
N VAL A 685 10.80 14.47 -37.06
CA VAL A 685 10.70 14.45 -35.60
C VAL A 685 9.35 13.87 -35.22
N VAL A 686 9.34 12.78 -34.46
CA VAL A 686 8.12 12.02 -34.13
C VAL A 686 7.68 12.17 -32.67
N ILE A 687 8.61 12.45 -31.76
CA ILE A 687 8.33 12.75 -30.35
C ILE A 687 9.12 13.97 -29.92
N LYS A 688 8.47 14.86 -29.17
CA LYS A 688 9.10 15.96 -28.41
C LYS A 688 8.73 15.83 -26.94
N ALA A 689 9.71 15.95 -26.05
CA ALA A 689 9.51 15.79 -24.61
C ALA A 689 10.41 16.70 -23.77
N GLU A 690 10.10 16.82 -22.46
CA GLU A 690 10.99 17.53 -21.53
C GLU A 690 12.31 16.78 -21.30
N SER A 691 12.22 15.46 -21.17
CA SER A 691 13.34 14.53 -21.09
C SER A 691 12.94 13.16 -21.63
N ILE A 692 13.90 12.42 -22.19
CA ILE A 692 13.70 11.06 -22.69
C ILE A 692 14.75 10.15 -22.07
N ASP A 693 14.29 9.07 -21.45
CA ASP A 693 15.10 7.96 -20.94
C ASP A 693 14.60 6.64 -21.56
N GLY A 694 15.52 5.70 -21.79
CA GLY A 694 15.22 4.45 -22.48
C GLY A 694 15.19 4.56 -24.02
N LYS A 695 14.87 3.43 -24.67
CA LYS A 695 14.84 3.30 -26.14
C LYS A 695 13.75 2.30 -26.55
N PHE A 696 13.30 2.40 -27.78
CA PHE A 696 12.45 1.36 -28.38
C PHE A 696 13.29 0.11 -28.63
N THR A 697 12.62 -1.04 -28.68
CA THR A 697 13.24 -2.33 -28.96
C THR A 697 13.62 -2.47 -30.43
N ASN A 698 12.92 -1.80 -31.35
CA ASN A 698 13.35 -1.64 -32.73
C ASN A 698 14.26 -0.41 -32.89
N SER A 699 15.27 -0.53 -33.76
CA SER A 699 16.21 0.55 -34.11
C SER A 699 15.84 1.29 -35.39
N GLU A 700 14.89 0.77 -36.16
CA GLU A 700 14.44 1.33 -37.43
C GLU A 700 12.94 1.14 -37.65
N VAL A 701 12.37 1.95 -38.55
CA VAL A 701 11.01 1.84 -39.06
C VAL A 701 11.01 1.96 -40.57
N SER A 702 10.12 1.22 -41.23
CA SER A 702 10.00 1.25 -42.70
C SER A 702 8.64 1.77 -43.12
N PHE A 703 8.64 2.73 -44.04
CA PHE A 703 7.42 3.25 -44.66
C PHE A 703 7.72 3.76 -46.08
N ASP A 704 6.72 3.71 -46.96
CA ASP A 704 6.84 4.09 -48.37
C ASP A 704 8.06 3.49 -49.11
N GLY A 705 8.43 2.26 -48.74
CA GLY A 705 9.54 1.52 -49.37
C GLY A 705 10.95 1.99 -48.97
N LYS A 706 11.08 2.92 -48.00
CA LYS A 706 12.35 3.38 -47.43
C LYS A 706 12.47 2.93 -45.97
N SER A 707 13.71 2.68 -45.51
CA SER A 707 14.03 2.43 -44.09
C SER A 707 14.53 3.71 -43.43
N TYR A 708 14.16 3.92 -42.18
CA TYR A 708 14.58 5.06 -41.37
C TYR A 708 15.12 4.59 -40.02
N SER A 709 16.33 5.02 -39.68
CA SER A 709 16.92 4.79 -38.36
C SER A 709 16.26 5.67 -37.29
N ILE A 710 16.07 5.13 -36.09
CA ILE A 710 15.54 5.87 -34.94
C ILE A 710 16.71 6.50 -34.16
N GLN A 711 16.73 7.82 -34.10
CA GLN A 711 17.73 8.62 -33.41
C GLN A 711 17.14 9.26 -32.14
N TYR A 712 17.94 9.28 -31.09
CA TYR A 712 17.55 9.77 -29.77
C TYR A 712 18.39 10.98 -29.38
N SER A 713 17.72 12.03 -28.92
CA SER A 713 18.33 13.11 -28.15
C SER A 713 17.66 13.19 -26.78
N SER A 714 18.12 14.09 -25.91
CA SER A 714 17.52 14.26 -24.58
C SER A 714 16.07 14.73 -24.63
N LYS A 715 15.59 15.31 -25.74
CA LYS A 715 14.25 15.92 -25.86
C LYS A 715 13.47 15.54 -27.11
N GLU A 716 14.10 14.92 -28.10
CA GLU A 716 13.47 14.57 -29.36
C GLU A 716 13.83 13.16 -29.81
N ILE A 717 12.87 12.48 -30.42
CA ILE A 717 13.10 11.25 -31.22
C ILE A 717 12.89 11.59 -32.67
N THR A 718 13.87 11.25 -33.48
CA THR A 718 13.94 11.56 -34.91
C THR A 718 14.07 10.29 -35.73
N LEU A 719 13.40 10.24 -36.88
CA LEU A 719 13.63 9.25 -37.92
C LEU A 719 14.53 9.85 -38.99
N LEU A 720 15.61 9.17 -39.35
CA LEU A 720 16.53 9.57 -40.43
C LEU A 720 16.57 8.52 -41.53
N ALA A 721 16.37 8.95 -42.78
CA ALA A 721 16.48 8.07 -43.94
C ALA A 721 17.86 7.40 -43.99
N GLN A 722 17.88 6.11 -44.30
CA GLN A 722 19.12 5.34 -44.50
C GLN A 722 19.61 5.42 -45.93
#